data_AF-A0A2H8TYV8-F1
#
_entry.id   AF-A0A2H8TYV8-F1
#
_cell.length_a   1.000
_cell.length_b   1.000
_cell.length_c   1.000
_cell.angle_alpha   90.00
_cell.angle_beta   90.00
_cell.angle_gamma   90.00
#
_symmetry.space_group_name_H-M   'P 1'
#
loop_
_entity.id
_entity.type
_entity.pdbx_description
1 polymer ?
#
loop_
_entity_poly.entity_id
_entity_poly.type
_entity_poly.pdbx_seq_one_letter_code
_entity_poly.pdbx_strand_id
1 'polypeptide(L)'
;MEAADIIPVLQERVATIPGGRDLDGRPLVVVVVQPWINSHLDTALRYYSSLYSPETRQTGLCVVLDAQRSTWKTTKSVMHKVFEILDVNIGAMLIVRLDVFWDKQRVENCTKSRTEGEPIFVPLSRIHKYISQDQLPTDLGGSWTYNHEQWIHNRVRVEEFIKSSEIAVSDMEKLRQHLINNQDLLKHSTADIVLTVSGEKYNVVIEHVKKVSQSGQMVCQRIDKMYADQGQPFPQDVLDTKEALDRYMRIVHDKMMVIVDCWNGVQKKVDCIKEMRYLEQGIKHVVNWILGPGEEMLNGKQQVGYDIVSAEEYKRNHEAFELQCRDTYGHYAELLHKINNLPNSNSQCYKDLLAQRDFMDFVCRSFATRLERRRNLLITSARFFRLVAEYFQTTSDVYETLVMGTDIEALDSADNTLLQLKQQQENIEQIERDLVKEGEKLSDMLSMPVKNAMGVVLNVDYEADIVNVSEILEMTKARCQLFCDSVELQRLTLQQVSYVLNYETDASQAIQWLEDLYHVLLKSHCHVGSNAEEIQAQKEEHQAFQETAKGTYDYGCQLLNAALALRQSCKLTETRNSTLANSLWQSWKQLDDISQEQLTRLRVSTVYHRNVDKYCVQLRELMETVQTIQDENNNNTSKHKGRLRKCLVSREKILLEVGRSVRLGRMLKTRLREPLCVQQKNEDVRYLNESAVDSVCQKLSIVTELAEQLDFTLSGLAQSTVTHVLDDSSGNVTQEWYVNLNKVSDRNNKNCSTEMKMEENIQSGSSRSDAEDFVTASDCTGTPPSRSSSSYHTPSEGEATSNSPWWELDTIIDADTTMDSSKCLQLTDESQQDIEVKIELEENELNSANASDLQLNTDDVVVTEKLPPILNEQVSSDAIDEGIIILQSPEYEQETNNNDCTFYKQNLAKQALAGVF
;
A
#
# COMPACT_ATOMS: atom_id res chain seq x y z
N MET A 1 68.31 63.72 -31.25
CA MET A 1 69.56 64.34 -30.79
C MET A 1 69.62 64.08 -29.30
N GLU A 2 70.14 62.93 -28.95
CA GLU A 2 70.41 62.50 -27.60
C GLU A 2 71.82 62.99 -27.20
N ALA A 3 72.09 63.15 -25.91
CA ALA A 3 73.43 63.44 -25.39
C ALA A 3 74.46 62.45 -25.93
N ALA A 4 74.07 61.18 -26.10
CA ALA A 4 74.88 60.12 -26.69
C ALA A 4 75.35 60.43 -28.14
N ASP A 5 74.50 61.06 -28.95
CA ASP A 5 74.83 61.45 -30.33
C ASP A 5 75.87 62.59 -30.37
N ILE A 6 75.91 63.42 -29.33
CA ILE A 6 76.64 64.70 -29.30
C ILE A 6 77.67 64.82 -28.17
N ILE A 7 78.10 63.71 -27.56
CA ILE A 7 79.10 63.70 -26.47
C ILE A 7 80.33 64.58 -26.79
N PRO A 8 80.94 64.55 -28.00
CA PRO A 8 82.09 65.41 -28.32
C PRO A 8 81.78 66.92 -28.24
N VAL A 9 80.60 67.32 -28.71
CA VAL A 9 80.12 68.72 -28.67
C VAL A 9 79.91 69.21 -27.24
N LEU A 10 79.38 68.34 -26.37
CA LEU A 10 79.21 68.66 -24.95
C LEU A 10 80.57 68.75 -24.23
N GLN A 11 81.45 67.78 -24.48
CA GLN A 11 82.80 67.72 -23.88
C GLN A 11 83.69 68.93 -24.20
N GLU A 12 83.48 69.63 -25.32
CA GLU A 12 84.17 70.89 -25.64
C GLU A 12 83.78 72.08 -24.73
N ARG A 13 82.68 71.97 -23.97
CA ARG A 13 82.17 72.99 -23.02
C ARG A 13 81.96 74.39 -23.63
N VAL A 14 81.67 74.46 -24.94
CA VAL A 14 81.37 75.71 -25.68
C VAL A 14 80.19 76.47 -25.06
N ALA A 15 79.22 75.73 -24.53
CA ALA A 15 78.21 76.19 -23.60
C ALA A 15 77.98 75.12 -22.52
N THR A 16 77.52 75.53 -21.35
CA THR A 16 77.13 74.65 -20.23
C THR A 16 75.89 75.19 -19.52
N ILE A 17 75.13 74.31 -18.87
CA ILE A 17 74.07 74.70 -17.92
C ILE A 17 74.53 74.33 -16.51
N PRO A 18 75.04 75.28 -15.70
CA PRO A 18 75.55 74.98 -14.37
C PRO A 18 74.43 74.65 -13.37
N GLY A 19 73.22 75.15 -13.62
CA GLY A 19 72.00 74.84 -12.84
C GLY A 19 71.52 75.93 -11.88
N GLY A 20 72.35 76.94 -11.60
CA GLY A 20 71.94 78.13 -10.84
C GLY A 20 71.00 79.07 -11.62
N ARG A 21 70.55 80.15 -10.96
CA ARG A 21 69.57 81.11 -11.48
C ARG A 21 70.01 82.57 -11.33
N ASP A 22 69.46 83.46 -12.14
CA ASP A 22 69.57 84.91 -11.93
C ASP A 22 68.57 85.44 -10.87
N LEU A 23 68.65 86.73 -10.56
CA LEU A 23 67.77 87.38 -9.57
C LEU A 23 66.29 87.48 -10.01
N ASP A 24 66.00 87.37 -11.31
CA ASP A 24 64.64 87.28 -11.85
C ASP A 24 64.14 85.79 -11.85
N GLY A 25 64.95 84.84 -11.35
CA GLY A 25 64.64 83.42 -11.18
C GLY A 25 64.98 82.52 -12.39
N ARG A 26 65.53 83.11 -13.46
CA ARG A 26 65.74 82.49 -14.77
C ARG A 26 66.95 81.56 -14.77
N PRO A 27 66.88 80.35 -15.38
CA PRO A 27 68.00 79.40 -15.39
C PRO A 27 69.23 79.94 -16.14
N LEU A 28 70.42 79.66 -15.62
CA LEU A 28 71.69 80.10 -16.21
C LEU A 28 72.15 79.18 -17.36
N VAL A 29 72.58 79.80 -18.47
CA VAL A 29 73.32 79.15 -19.56
C VAL A 29 74.65 79.89 -19.73
N VAL A 30 75.78 79.23 -19.45
CA VAL A 30 77.11 79.86 -19.55
C VAL A 30 77.73 79.51 -20.90
N VAL A 31 78.22 80.52 -21.63
CA VAL A 31 78.83 80.38 -22.96
C VAL A 31 80.25 80.93 -22.90
N VAL A 32 81.25 80.08 -23.10
CA VAL A 32 82.68 80.46 -22.96
C VAL A 32 83.22 80.91 -24.32
N VAL A 33 83.45 82.21 -24.50
CA VAL A 33 83.73 82.81 -25.82
C VAL A 33 85.16 82.48 -26.30
N GLN A 34 85.30 81.39 -27.06
CA GLN A 34 86.56 80.96 -27.68
C GLN A 34 86.62 81.27 -29.20
N PRO A 35 87.81 81.35 -29.82
CA PRO A 35 87.95 81.63 -31.25
C PRO A 35 87.30 80.61 -32.20
N TRP A 36 87.22 79.34 -31.79
CA TRP A 36 86.71 78.21 -32.60
C TRP A 36 85.25 77.82 -32.30
N ILE A 37 84.59 78.50 -31.35
CA ILE A 37 83.29 78.13 -30.76
C ILE A 37 82.14 77.90 -31.77
N ASN A 38 82.19 78.55 -32.93
CA ASN A 38 81.05 78.66 -33.85
C ASN A 38 80.59 77.34 -34.50
N SER A 39 81.42 76.30 -34.57
CA SER A 39 81.06 75.02 -35.20
C SER A 39 80.03 74.22 -34.39
N HIS A 40 80.09 74.31 -33.06
CA HIS A 40 79.36 73.42 -32.16
C HIS A 40 78.39 74.15 -31.22
N LEU A 41 78.46 75.49 -31.14
CA LEU A 41 77.59 76.33 -30.33
C LEU A 41 76.10 76.18 -30.65
N ASP A 42 75.75 76.06 -31.94
CA ASP A 42 74.36 75.88 -32.40
C ASP A 42 73.77 74.56 -31.88
N THR A 43 74.47 73.45 -32.11
CA THR A 43 74.13 72.11 -31.60
C THR A 43 73.99 72.11 -30.08
N ALA A 44 74.97 72.66 -29.35
CA ALA A 44 74.96 72.69 -27.89
C ALA A 44 73.78 73.51 -27.34
N LEU A 45 73.55 74.72 -27.83
CA LEU A 45 72.49 75.60 -27.32
C LEU A 45 71.08 75.12 -27.70
N ARG A 46 70.88 74.56 -28.90
CA ARG A 46 69.61 73.90 -29.24
C ARG A 46 69.34 72.71 -28.33
N TYR A 47 70.36 71.89 -28.05
CA TYR A 47 70.24 70.76 -27.14
C TYR A 47 69.87 71.22 -25.72
N TYR A 48 70.65 72.12 -25.09
CA TYR A 48 70.34 72.63 -23.75
C TYR A 48 68.95 73.30 -23.67
N SER A 49 68.55 74.07 -24.68
CA SER A 49 67.21 74.67 -24.74
C SER A 49 66.10 73.62 -24.77
N SER A 50 66.31 72.48 -25.45
CA SER A 50 65.34 71.39 -25.52
C SER A 50 65.15 70.60 -24.21
N LEU A 51 66.06 70.75 -23.24
CA LEU A 51 65.98 70.06 -21.94
C LEU A 51 64.98 70.71 -20.99
N TYR A 52 64.75 72.01 -21.16
CA TYR A 52 63.83 72.79 -20.36
C TYR A 52 62.39 72.57 -20.82
N SER A 53 61.46 72.54 -19.87
CA SER A 53 60.02 72.45 -20.11
C SER A 53 59.52 73.64 -20.97
N PRO A 54 58.41 73.51 -21.70
CA PRO A 54 57.78 74.63 -22.39
C PRO A 54 57.56 75.84 -21.48
N GLU A 55 57.18 75.58 -20.24
CA GLU A 55 56.95 76.56 -19.17
C GLU A 55 58.25 77.27 -18.77
N THR A 56 59.33 76.52 -18.50
CA THR A 56 60.65 77.11 -18.21
C THR A 56 61.14 77.97 -19.37
N ARG A 57 61.02 77.48 -20.62
CA ARG A 57 61.41 78.24 -21.82
C ARG A 57 60.64 79.55 -21.95
N GLN A 58 59.35 79.57 -21.62
CA GLN A 58 58.51 80.78 -21.67
C GLN A 58 58.92 81.86 -20.64
N THR A 59 59.54 81.50 -19.51
CA THR A 59 60.08 82.48 -18.53
C THR A 59 61.39 83.14 -18.98
N GLY A 60 62.05 82.56 -19.99
CA GLY A 60 63.32 83.02 -20.55
C GLY A 60 64.53 82.53 -19.75
N LEU A 61 65.63 82.28 -20.45
CA LEU A 61 66.92 81.87 -19.91
C LEU A 61 67.82 83.09 -19.68
N CYS A 62 68.74 82.99 -18.72
CA CYS A 62 69.77 84.00 -18.47
C CYS A 62 71.12 83.51 -19.03
N VAL A 63 71.54 84.10 -20.14
CA VAL A 63 72.78 83.73 -20.84
C VAL A 63 73.95 84.52 -20.29
N VAL A 64 74.97 83.82 -19.76
CA VAL A 64 76.23 84.43 -19.32
C VAL A 64 77.33 84.14 -20.32
N LEU A 65 77.69 85.14 -21.13
CA LEU A 65 78.80 85.10 -22.07
C LEU A 65 80.11 85.45 -21.34
N ASP A 66 80.92 84.44 -21.01
CA ASP A 66 82.29 84.69 -20.53
C ASP A 66 83.17 85.13 -21.70
N ALA A 67 83.33 86.44 -21.82
CA ALA A 67 84.11 87.09 -22.85
C ALA A 67 85.50 87.56 -22.35
N GLN A 68 85.92 87.18 -21.14
CA GLN A 68 87.16 87.64 -20.49
C GLN A 68 88.41 87.32 -21.32
N ARG A 69 88.47 86.15 -21.95
CA ARG A 69 89.61 85.68 -22.76
C ARG A 69 89.45 85.94 -24.27
N SER A 70 88.46 86.75 -24.67
CA SER A 70 88.02 86.91 -26.07
C SER A 70 88.23 88.32 -26.65
N THR A 71 88.38 88.42 -27.98
CA THR A 71 88.37 89.72 -28.67
C THR A 71 86.94 90.25 -28.84
N TRP A 72 86.75 91.57 -28.90
CA TRP A 72 85.42 92.18 -29.13
C TRP A 72 84.75 91.70 -30.43
N LYS A 73 85.52 91.44 -31.50
CA LYS A 73 84.97 90.91 -32.76
C LYS A 73 84.39 89.51 -32.56
N THR A 74 85.09 88.65 -31.81
CA THR A 74 84.61 87.32 -31.42
C THR A 74 83.38 87.43 -30.52
N THR A 75 83.43 88.26 -29.47
CA THR A 75 82.31 88.46 -28.53
C THR A 75 81.04 88.89 -29.26
N LYS A 76 81.11 89.90 -30.14
CA LYS A 76 79.94 90.39 -30.88
C LYS A 76 79.40 89.35 -31.87
N SER A 77 80.27 88.56 -32.51
CA SER A 77 79.85 87.47 -33.41
C SER A 77 79.09 86.38 -32.66
N VAL A 78 79.61 85.95 -31.50
CA VAL A 78 78.97 84.93 -30.65
C VAL A 78 77.66 85.46 -30.07
N MET A 79 77.65 86.68 -29.54
CA MET A 79 76.44 87.35 -29.04
C MET A 79 75.30 87.32 -30.06
N HIS A 80 75.53 87.76 -31.30
CA HIS A 80 74.53 87.68 -32.36
C HIS A 80 74.11 86.25 -32.68
N LYS A 81 75.03 85.29 -32.68
CA LYS A 81 74.71 83.88 -32.95
C LYS A 81 73.87 83.25 -31.84
N VAL A 82 74.09 83.61 -30.57
CA VAL A 82 73.24 83.15 -29.45
C VAL A 82 71.82 83.70 -29.58
N PHE A 83 71.65 85.00 -29.92
CA PHE A 83 70.34 85.56 -30.24
C PHE A 83 69.66 84.81 -31.39
N GLU A 84 70.39 84.45 -32.46
CA GLU A 84 69.85 83.67 -33.59
C GLU A 84 69.44 82.23 -33.22
N ILE A 85 70.08 81.61 -32.21
CA ILE A 85 69.80 80.22 -31.81
C ILE A 85 68.68 80.12 -30.79
N LEU A 86 68.67 80.99 -29.78
CA LEU A 86 67.71 80.93 -28.66
C LEU A 86 66.50 81.85 -28.86
N ASP A 87 66.63 82.92 -29.65
CA ASP A 87 65.55 83.84 -30.02
C ASP A 87 64.70 84.28 -28.80
N VAL A 88 63.39 84.06 -28.82
CA VAL A 88 62.45 84.42 -27.72
C VAL A 88 62.74 83.75 -26.37
N ASN A 89 63.62 82.74 -26.31
CA ASN A 89 63.97 82.06 -25.06
C ASN A 89 65.04 82.79 -24.23
N ILE A 90 65.46 84.02 -24.59
CA ILE A 90 66.42 84.82 -23.82
C ILE A 90 65.68 85.86 -22.97
N GLY A 91 65.65 85.65 -21.65
CA GLY A 91 65.14 86.64 -20.70
C GLY A 91 66.19 87.68 -20.29
N ALA A 92 67.45 87.27 -20.21
CA ALA A 92 68.59 88.15 -19.93
C ALA A 92 69.87 87.66 -20.62
N MET A 93 70.77 88.59 -20.96
CA MET A 93 72.11 88.27 -21.46
C MET A 93 73.16 89.13 -20.76
N LEU A 94 74.08 88.49 -20.04
CA LEU A 94 75.18 89.12 -19.31
C LEU A 94 76.50 88.84 -20.05
N ILE A 95 77.29 89.88 -20.34
CA ILE A 95 78.57 89.76 -21.05
C ILE A 95 79.70 90.14 -20.09
N VAL A 96 80.47 89.13 -19.66
CA VAL A 96 81.50 89.23 -18.63
C VAL A 96 82.85 89.58 -19.24
N ARG A 97 83.52 90.62 -18.75
CA ARG A 97 84.89 90.99 -19.17
C ARG A 97 85.80 91.37 -17.99
N LEU A 98 87.11 91.32 -18.25
CA LEU A 98 88.15 91.82 -17.34
C LEU A 98 88.02 93.33 -17.13
N ASP A 99 88.32 93.82 -15.92
CA ASP A 99 88.18 95.24 -15.55
C ASP A 99 88.97 96.19 -16.47
N VAL A 100 90.12 95.76 -17.00
CA VAL A 100 90.98 96.50 -17.95
C VAL A 100 90.27 96.89 -19.27
N PHE A 101 89.12 96.28 -19.58
CA PHE A 101 88.28 96.69 -20.72
C PHE A 101 87.64 98.07 -20.52
N TRP A 102 87.44 98.49 -19.27
CA TRP A 102 86.67 99.68 -18.90
C TRP A 102 87.51 100.96 -18.75
N ASP A 103 88.82 100.84 -18.55
CA ASP A 103 89.77 101.97 -18.35
C ASP A 103 90.04 102.82 -19.61
N LYS A 104 89.28 102.64 -20.70
CA LYS A 104 89.40 103.43 -21.93
C LYS A 104 88.06 104.05 -22.29
N GLN A 105 88.06 105.36 -22.58
CA GLN A 105 86.89 106.15 -22.98
C GLN A 105 86.27 105.64 -24.29
N ARG A 106 85.47 104.57 -24.22
CA ARG A 106 84.83 103.95 -25.39
C ARG A 106 83.55 103.16 -25.09
N VAL A 107 82.92 103.39 -23.93
CA VAL A 107 81.74 102.64 -23.47
C VAL A 107 80.67 103.55 -22.82
N GLU A 108 80.08 104.46 -23.60
CA GLU A 108 79.06 105.44 -23.13
C GLU A 108 77.63 104.88 -22.99
N ASN A 109 77.44 103.55 -23.05
CA ASN A 109 76.12 102.92 -23.07
C ASN A 109 75.77 102.06 -21.85
N CYS A 110 76.70 101.81 -20.91
CA CYS A 110 76.47 100.88 -19.80
C CYS A 110 75.77 101.48 -18.56
N THR A 111 75.10 102.63 -18.72
CA THR A 111 74.34 103.34 -17.66
C THR A 111 73.03 103.95 -18.16
N LYS A 112 72.51 103.50 -19.32
CA LYS A 112 71.21 103.96 -19.86
C LYS A 112 70.06 103.11 -19.33
N SER A 113 68.84 103.65 -19.41
CA SER A 113 67.62 103.03 -18.85
C SER A 113 67.26 101.70 -19.53
N ARG A 114 66.98 100.67 -18.71
CA ARG A 114 66.71 99.27 -19.11
C ARG A 114 65.53 99.14 -20.09
N THR A 115 65.82 98.66 -21.29
CA THR A 115 64.92 97.86 -22.14
C THR A 115 65.10 96.38 -21.79
N GLU A 116 64.05 95.56 -21.91
CA GLU A 116 64.16 94.12 -21.71
C GLU A 116 64.72 93.45 -22.97
N GLY A 117 65.57 92.42 -22.81
CA GLY A 117 66.25 91.71 -23.91
C GLY A 117 67.59 92.30 -24.39
N GLU A 118 67.99 93.51 -23.98
CA GLU A 118 69.31 94.07 -24.36
C GLU A 118 70.50 93.46 -23.58
N PRO A 119 71.65 93.24 -24.23
CA PRO A 119 72.82 92.59 -23.61
C PRO A 119 73.54 93.52 -22.63
N ILE A 120 73.65 93.08 -21.37
CA ILE A 120 74.23 93.83 -20.26
C ILE A 120 75.72 93.51 -20.13
N PHE A 121 76.57 94.51 -20.32
CA PHE A 121 78.03 94.38 -20.14
C PHE A 121 78.42 94.60 -18.68
N VAL A 122 79.08 93.63 -18.07
CA VAL A 122 79.40 93.63 -16.63
C VAL A 122 80.86 93.17 -16.40
N PRO A 123 81.68 93.86 -15.59
CA PRO A 123 82.94 93.28 -15.14
C PRO A 123 82.68 92.14 -14.15
N LEU A 124 83.56 91.13 -14.10
CA LEU A 124 83.41 89.99 -13.18
C LEU A 124 83.19 90.44 -11.73
N SER A 125 83.88 91.51 -11.31
CA SER A 125 83.75 92.16 -10.01
C SER A 125 82.33 92.65 -9.63
N ARG A 126 81.39 92.74 -10.59
CA ARG A 126 80.02 93.26 -10.39
C ARG A 126 78.90 92.30 -10.82
N ILE A 127 79.23 91.06 -11.22
CA ILE A 127 78.23 90.08 -11.67
C ILE A 127 77.20 89.72 -10.58
N HIS A 128 77.60 89.84 -9.31
CA HIS A 128 76.75 89.65 -8.13
C HIS A 128 75.51 90.58 -8.05
N LYS A 129 75.42 91.60 -8.92
CA LYS A 129 74.25 92.48 -9.06
C LYS A 129 73.10 91.88 -9.87
N TYR A 130 73.33 90.75 -10.54
CA TYR A 130 72.39 90.10 -11.45
C TYR A 130 72.18 88.61 -11.13
N ILE A 131 73.17 87.97 -10.49
CA ILE A 131 73.16 86.56 -10.07
C ILE A 131 73.67 86.50 -8.64
N SER A 132 72.96 85.85 -7.71
CA SER A 132 73.40 85.70 -6.32
C SER A 132 74.69 84.87 -6.23
N GLN A 133 75.55 85.16 -5.24
CA GLN A 133 76.86 84.50 -5.11
C GLN A 133 76.75 82.97 -4.92
N ASP A 134 75.68 82.52 -4.25
CA ASP A 134 75.36 81.10 -4.06
C ASP A 134 74.90 80.42 -5.36
N GLN A 135 74.26 81.14 -6.28
CA GLN A 135 73.77 80.66 -7.58
C GLN A 135 74.82 80.70 -8.70
N LEU A 136 75.89 81.48 -8.51
CA LEU A 136 76.91 81.70 -9.52
C LEU A 136 77.98 80.59 -9.50
N PRO A 137 78.41 80.04 -10.65
CA PRO A 137 79.45 79.01 -10.71
C PRO A 137 80.79 79.44 -10.08
N THR A 138 81.52 78.48 -9.53
CA THR A 138 82.88 78.68 -9.01
C THR A 138 83.83 79.28 -10.06
N ASP A 139 83.70 78.87 -11.33
CA ASP A 139 84.51 79.40 -12.45
C ASP A 139 84.27 80.90 -12.73
N LEU A 140 83.16 81.45 -12.24
CA LEU A 140 82.78 82.87 -12.33
C LEU A 140 82.87 83.58 -10.96
N GLY A 141 83.49 82.96 -9.95
CA GLY A 141 83.73 83.57 -8.64
C GLY A 141 82.57 83.47 -7.64
N GLY A 142 81.56 82.63 -7.92
CA GLY A 142 80.54 82.26 -6.94
C GLY A 142 80.89 81.00 -6.15
N SER A 143 79.89 80.44 -5.46
CA SER A 143 80.04 79.19 -4.69
C SER A 143 79.20 78.02 -5.22
N TRP A 144 78.53 78.16 -6.36
CA TRP A 144 77.77 77.05 -6.96
C TRP A 144 78.73 76.03 -7.57
N THR A 145 78.76 74.82 -7.01
CA THR A 145 79.55 73.71 -7.55
C THR A 145 78.88 73.11 -8.79
N TYR A 146 79.66 72.88 -9.84
CA TYR A 146 79.20 72.22 -11.06
C TYR A 146 80.25 71.25 -11.60
N ASN A 147 79.84 70.03 -11.94
CA ASN A 147 80.68 69.06 -12.63
C ASN A 147 80.03 68.67 -13.96
N HIS A 148 80.56 69.20 -15.06
CA HIS A 148 80.00 69.01 -16.39
C HIS A 148 80.07 67.55 -16.87
N GLU A 149 81.14 66.81 -16.57
CA GLU A 149 81.27 65.40 -16.96
C GLU A 149 80.27 64.51 -16.21
N GLN A 150 80.04 64.80 -14.91
CA GLN A 150 79.02 64.09 -14.14
C GLN A 150 77.60 64.45 -14.63
N TRP A 151 77.37 65.68 -15.07
CA TRP A 151 76.12 66.10 -15.72
C TRP A 151 75.89 65.36 -17.05
N ILE A 152 76.88 65.30 -17.96
CA ILE A 152 76.79 64.52 -19.22
C ILE A 152 76.45 63.06 -18.92
N HIS A 153 77.21 62.42 -18.00
CA HIS A 153 77.02 61.01 -17.66
C HIS A 153 75.62 60.70 -17.12
N ASN A 154 75.06 61.60 -16.31
CA ASN A 154 73.69 61.46 -15.83
C ASN A 154 72.68 61.69 -16.96
N ARG A 155 72.90 62.68 -17.82
CA ARG A 155 71.98 63.02 -18.92
C ARG A 155 71.88 61.90 -19.96
N VAL A 156 72.99 61.25 -20.32
CA VAL A 156 72.98 60.06 -21.19
C VAL A 156 72.11 58.94 -20.60
N ARG A 157 72.22 58.67 -19.29
CA ARG A 157 71.42 57.63 -18.61
C ARG A 157 69.93 57.97 -18.48
N VAL A 158 69.60 59.27 -18.36
CA VAL A 158 68.22 59.76 -18.39
C VAL A 158 67.58 59.44 -19.74
N GLU A 159 68.27 59.74 -20.84
CA GLU A 159 67.74 59.53 -22.20
C GLU A 159 67.74 58.05 -22.60
N GLU A 160 68.75 57.28 -22.18
CA GLU A 160 68.77 55.81 -22.26
C GLU A 160 67.54 55.18 -21.60
N PHE A 161 67.16 55.64 -20.40
CA PHE A 161 65.95 55.19 -19.71
C PHE A 161 64.65 55.61 -20.43
N ILE A 162 64.56 56.86 -20.90
CA ILE A 162 63.40 57.36 -21.65
C ILE A 162 63.17 56.51 -22.90
N LYS A 163 64.22 56.32 -23.70
CA LYS A 163 64.23 55.48 -24.92
C LYS A 163 63.85 54.03 -24.62
N SER A 164 64.38 53.47 -23.52
CA SER A 164 63.99 52.12 -23.07
C SER A 164 62.52 52.04 -22.64
N SER A 165 61.97 53.10 -22.04
CA SER A 165 60.56 53.20 -21.66
C SER A 165 59.63 53.25 -22.89
N GLU A 166 60.00 53.98 -23.93
CA GLU A 166 59.26 54.04 -25.19
C GLU A 166 59.23 52.67 -25.90
N ILE A 167 60.36 51.94 -25.91
CA ILE A 167 60.43 50.56 -26.44
C ILE A 167 59.55 49.63 -25.59
N ALA A 168 59.64 49.68 -24.26
CA ALA A 168 58.82 48.84 -23.38
C ALA A 168 57.31 49.12 -23.54
N VAL A 169 56.90 50.38 -23.72
CA VAL A 169 55.51 50.75 -24.03
C VAL A 169 55.08 50.24 -25.41
N SER A 170 55.97 50.29 -26.41
CA SER A 170 55.73 49.70 -27.74
C SER A 170 55.53 48.18 -27.67
N ASP A 171 56.36 47.47 -26.90
CA ASP A 171 56.27 46.02 -26.73
C ASP A 171 55.03 45.59 -25.93
N MET A 172 54.66 46.35 -24.89
CA MET A 172 53.39 46.18 -24.20
C MET A 172 52.20 46.37 -25.14
N GLU A 173 52.17 47.41 -25.98
CA GLU A 173 51.04 47.64 -26.90
C GLU A 173 50.92 46.52 -27.97
N LYS A 174 52.04 46.01 -28.50
CA LYS A 174 52.06 44.81 -29.37
C LYS A 174 51.49 43.59 -28.66
N LEU A 175 51.89 43.35 -27.40
CA LEU A 175 51.37 42.26 -26.58
C LEU A 175 49.88 42.43 -26.29
N ARG A 176 49.40 43.65 -26.00
CA ARG A 176 47.97 43.94 -25.77
C ARG A 176 47.12 43.52 -26.95
N GLN A 177 47.54 43.91 -28.16
CA GLN A 177 46.89 43.52 -29.42
C GLN A 177 46.93 42.00 -29.64
N HIS A 178 48.06 41.35 -29.35
CA HIS A 178 48.18 39.89 -29.41
C HIS A 178 47.22 39.18 -28.43
N LEU A 179 47.10 39.66 -27.19
CA LEU A 179 46.21 39.06 -26.19
C LEU A 179 44.74 39.21 -26.59
N ILE A 180 44.31 40.42 -26.99
CA ILE A 180 42.92 40.69 -27.42
C ILE A 180 42.56 39.87 -28.66
N ASN A 181 43.39 39.90 -29.71
CA ASN A 181 43.10 39.18 -30.95
C ASN A 181 43.01 37.65 -30.74
N ASN A 182 43.82 37.08 -29.86
CA ASN A 182 43.71 35.67 -29.51
C ASN A 182 42.51 35.39 -28.58
N GLN A 183 42.14 36.32 -27.70
CA GLN A 183 40.99 36.20 -26.81
C GLN A 183 39.69 35.99 -27.60
N ASP A 184 39.51 36.67 -28.73
CA ASP A 184 38.35 36.51 -29.61
C ASP A 184 38.41 35.25 -30.50
N LEU A 185 39.62 34.77 -30.81
CA LEU A 185 39.86 33.57 -31.64
C LEU A 185 39.98 32.26 -30.83
N LEU A 186 39.87 32.31 -29.50
CA LEU A 186 39.92 31.14 -28.61
C LEU A 186 38.83 30.11 -28.92
N LYS A 187 39.25 28.87 -29.22
CA LYS A 187 38.38 27.71 -29.47
C LYS A 187 38.77 26.54 -28.55
N HIS A 188 37.85 25.59 -28.36
CA HIS A 188 38.03 24.44 -27.45
C HIS A 188 39.31 23.63 -27.75
N SER A 189 39.72 23.52 -29.02
CA SER A 189 40.92 22.79 -29.45
C SER A 189 42.23 23.58 -29.40
N THR A 190 42.19 24.92 -29.24
CA THR A 190 43.40 25.77 -29.30
C THR A 190 43.76 26.42 -27.97
N ALA A 191 42.89 26.34 -26.96
CA ALA A 191 43.03 27.04 -25.68
C ALA A 191 44.38 26.83 -24.98
N ASP A 192 44.86 25.59 -24.91
CA ASP A 192 46.12 25.26 -24.20
C ASP A 192 47.37 25.73 -24.98
N ILE A 193 47.31 25.74 -26.32
CA ILE A 193 48.35 26.30 -27.20
C ILE A 193 48.39 27.83 -27.06
N VAL A 194 47.22 28.48 -27.10
CA VAL A 194 47.09 29.94 -26.94
C VAL A 194 47.59 30.40 -25.58
N LEU A 195 47.29 29.66 -24.50
CA LEU A 195 47.80 29.95 -23.16
C LEU A 195 49.33 29.91 -23.12
N THR A 196 49.94 28.85 -23.67
CA THR A 196 51.40 28.67 -23.67
C THR A 196 52.10 29.77 -24.48
N VAL A 197 51.73 29.94 -25.75
CA VAL A 197 52.36 30.91 -26.67
C VAL A 197 52.13 32.37 -26.24
N SER A 198 51.01 32.66 -25.58
CA SER A 198 50.75 34.00 -25.02
C SER A 198 51.47 34.23 -23.70
N GLY A 199 51.61 33.19 -22.87
CA GLY A 199 52.34 33.24 -21.59
C GLY A 199 53.84 33.46 -21.76
N GLU A 200 54.46 32.79 -22.74
CA GLU A 200 55.86 33.04 -23.13
C GLU A 200 56.10 34.51 -23.49
N LYS A 201 55.25 35.06 -24.38
CA LYS A 201 55.33 36.47 -24.82
C LYS A 201 55.06 37.45 -23.67
N TYR A 202 54.10 37.14 -22.81
CA TYR A 202 53.81 37.91 -21.60
C TYR A 202 55.01 37.95 -20.66
N ASN A 203 55.63 36.81 -20.37
CA ASN A 203 56.79 36.72 -19.48
C ASN A 203 57.97 37.55 -20.01
N VAL A 204 58.31 37.44 -21.30
CA VAL A 204 59.41 38.21 -21.93
C VAL A 204 59.17 39.72 -21.83
N VAL A 205 57.97 40.20 -22.16
CA VAL A 205 57.65 41.64 -22.11
C VAL A 205 57.61 42.15 -20.66
N ILE A 206 57.03 41.39 -19.73
CA ILE A 206 56.97 41.77 -18.31
C ILE A 206 58.37 41.77 -17.67
N GLU A 207 59.28 40.88 -18.07
CA GLU A 207 60.67 40.93 -17.61
C GLU A 207 61.41 42.17 -18.15
N HIS A 208 61.18 42.54 -19.42
CA HIS A 208 61.71 43.77 -20.01
C HIS A 208 61.19 45.01 -19.25
N VAL A 209 59.87 45.11 -19.03
CA VAL A 209 59.21 46.20 -18.29
C VAL A 209 59.74 46.33 -16.86
N LYS A 210 59.98 45.20 -16.17
CA LYS A 210 60.58 45.19 -14.82
C LYS A 210 62.00 45.76 -14.83
N LYS A 211 62.84 45.37 -15.80
CA LYS A 211 64.22 45.89 -15.97
C LYS A 211 64.22 47.40 -16.25
N VAL A 212 63.32 47.88 -17.11
CA VAL A 212 63.17 49.32 -17.39
C VAL A 212 62.71 50.09 -16.16
N SER A 213 61.72 49.57 -15.44
CA SER A 213 61.21 50.18 -14.18
C SER A 213 62.31 50.28 -13.11
N GLN A 214 63.13 49.25 -12.96
CA GLN A 214 64.31 49.26 -12.08
C GLN A 214 65.36 50.27 -12.54
N SER A 215 65.62 50.37 -13.85
CA SER A 215 66.55 51.36 -14.40
C SER A 215 66.09 52.80 -14.10
N GLY A 216 64.80 53.10 -14.28
CA GLY A 216 64.21 54.40 -13.94
C GLY A 216 64.34 54.76 -12.45
N GLN A 217 64.02 53.81 -11.57
CA GLN A 217 64.23 53.97 -10.12
C GLN A 217 65.69 54.27 -9.79
N MET A 218 66.64 53.54 -10.39
CA MET A 218 68.09 53.76 -10.19
C MET A 218 68.57 55.11 -10.76
N VAL A 219 67.98 55.61 -11.84
CA VAL A 219 68.27 56.95 -12.39
C VAL A 219 67.75 58.04 -11.46
N CYS A 220 66.49 57.96 -11.01
CA CYS A 220 65.93 58.93 -10.05
C CYS A 220 66.73 58.96 -8.73
N GLN A 221 66.99 57.79 -8.12
CA GLN A 221 67.79 57.69 -6.90
C GLN A 221 69.20 58.27 -7.05
N ARG A 222 69.85 58.08 -8.22
CA ARG A 222 71.18 58.66 -8.51
C ARG A 222 71.13 60.18 -8.62
N ILE A 223 70.09 60.75 -9.23
CA ILE A 223 69.90 62.20 -9.33
C ILE A 223 69.64 62.78 -7.95
N ASP A 224 68.71 62.20 -7.19
CA ASP A 224 68.33 62.69 -5.86
C ASP A 224 69.49 62.62 -4.87
N LYS A 225 70.23 61.50 -4.86
CA LYS A 225 71.44 61.37 -4.03
C LYS A 225 72.51 62.40 -4.40
N MET A 226 72.75 62.65 -5.69
CA MET A 226 73.81 63.58 -6.11
C MET A 226 73.61 65.00 -5.57
N TYR A 227 72.38 65.51 -5.59
CA TYR A 227 72.08 66.85 -5.06
C TYR A 227 71.95 66.85 -3.53
N ALA A 228 71.46 65.77 -2.92
CA ALA A 228 71.42 65.61 -1.47
C ALA A 228 72.82 65.58 -0.83
N ASP A 229 73.76 64.81 -1.41
CA ASP A 229 75.16 64.73 -0.96
C ASP A 229 75.90 66.09 -1.12
N GLN A 230 75.41 66.98 -1.99
CA GLN A 230 75.97 68.32 -2.25
C GLN A 230 75.30 69.43 -1.43
N GLY A 231 74.13 69.18 -0.84
CA GLY A 231 73.33 70.21 -0.14
C GLY A 231 72.80 71.34 -1.02
N GLN A 232 72.85 71.20 -2.35
CA GLN A 232 72.39 72.20 -3.31
C GLN A 232 70.91 72.00 -3.67
N PRO A 233 70.13 73.06 -3.93
CA PRO A 233 68.79 72.93 -4.49
C PRO A 233 68.86 72.39 -5.93
N PHE A 234 67.81 71.68 -6.37
CA PHE A 234 67.77 71.11 -7.72
C PHE A 234 67.78 72.20 -8.82
N PRO A 235 68.65 72.09 -9.84
CA PRO A 235 68.57 72.87 -11.07
C PRO A 235 67.22 72.78 -11.79
N GLN A 236 66.85 73.78 -12.58
CA GLN A 236 65.59 73.73 -13.34
C GLN A 236 65.58 72.64 -14.42
N ASP A 237 66.70 72.40 -15.11
CA ASP A 237 66.80 71.29 -16.09
C ASP A 237 66.64 69.93 -15.41
N VAL A 238 67.08 69.81 -14.16
CA VAL A 238 66.93 68.60 -13.33
C VAL A 238 65.50 68.46 -12.78
N LEU A 239 64.83 69.55 -12.42
CA LEU A 239 63.41 69.52 -12.04
C LEU A 239 62.52 69.12 -13.22
N ASP A 240 62.69 69.77 -14.38
CA ASP A 240 61.99 69.44 -15.63
C ASP A 240 62.28 67.99 -16.06
N THR A 241 63.54 67.53 -15.88
CA THR A 241 63.94 66.13 -16.10
C THR A 241 63.29 65.16 -15.13
N LYS A 242 63.24 65.45 -13.82
CA LYS A 242 62.58 64.59 -12.82
C LYS A 242 61.10 64.46 -13.12
N GLU A 243 60.43 65.55 -13.48
CA GLU A 243 59.01 65.50 -13.88
C GLU A 243 58.80 64.66 -15.16
N ALA A 244 59.73 64.71 -16.12
CA ALA A 244 59.74 63.82 -17.29
C ALA A 244 59.95 62.35 -16.90
N LEU A 245 60.93 62.03 -16.05
CA LEU A 245 61.18 60.68 -15.54
C LEU A 245 59.94 60.11 -14.83
N ASP A 246 59.32 60.90 -13.94
CA ASP A 246 58.12 60.51 -13.21
C ASP A 246 56.91 60.32 -14.14
N ARG A 247 56.82 61.06 -15.26
CA ARG A 247 55.82 60.83 -16.31
C ARG A 247 56.05 59.50 -17.03
N TYR A 248 57.28 59.22 -17.48
CA TYR A 248 57.58 57.94 -18.15
C TYR A 248 57.41 56.74 -17.20
N MET A 249 57.82 56.84 -15.95
CA MET A 249 57.59 55.80 -14.93
C MET A 249 56.10 55.52 -14.70
N ARG A 250 55.25 56.55 -14.64
CA ARG A 250 53.78 56.39 -14.57
C ARG A 250 53.24 55.71 -15.82
N ILE A 251 53.58 56.17 -17.02
CA ILE A 251 53.11 55.58 -18.29
C ILE A 251 53.50 54.09 -18.40
N VAL A 252 54.71 53.73 -17.99
CA VAL A 252 55.17 52.33 -17.98
C VAL A 252 54.38 51.49 -16.96
N HIS A 253 54.12 52.03 -15.76
CA HIS A 253 53.32 51.35 -14.73
C HIS A 253 51.85 51.16 -15.16
N ASP A 254 51.19 52.23 -15.62
CA ASP A 254 49.79 52.21 -16.04
C ASP A 254 49.57 51.22 -17.20
N LYS A 255 50.49 51.21 -18.17
CA LYS A 255 50.49 50.22 -19.26
C LYS A 255 50.75 48.81 -18.75
N MET A 256 51.65 48.61 -17.79
CA MET A 256 51.91 47.29 -17.20
C MET A 256 50.65 46.71 -16.54
N MET A 257 49.90 47.52 -15.79
CA MET A 257 48.65 47.08 -15.16
C MET A 257 47.62 46.60 -16.19
N VAL A 258 47.43 47.35 -17.29
CA VAL A 258 46.53 46.94 -18.39
C VAL A 258 46.97 45.61 -19.03
N ILE A 259 48.27 45.33 -19.14
CA ILE A 259 48.77 44.04 -19.66
C ILE A 259 48.52 42.90 -18.69
N VAL A 260 48.69 43.12 -17.38
CA VAL A 260 48.36 42.15 -16.33
C VAL A 260 46.87 41.80 -16.39
N ASP A 261 45.98 42.79 -16.51
CA ASP A 261 44.53 42.56 -16.60
C ASP A 261 44.11 41.86 -17.90
N CYS A 262 44.68 42.22 -19.05
CA CYS A 262 44.47 41.49 -20.30
C CYS A 262 44.93 40.03 -20.20
N TRP A 263 46.07 39.77 -19.57
CA TRP A 263 46.59 38.41 -19.35
C TRP A 263 45.69 37.60 -18.41
N ASN A 264 45.30 38.17 -17.27
CA ASN A 264 44.34 37.58 -16.34
C ASN A 264 43.00 37.22 -17.03
N GLY A 265 42.55 38.07 -17.96
CA GLY A 265 41.35 37.83 -18.79
C GLY A 265 41.50 36.63 -19.74
N VAL A 266 42.66 36.49 -20.40
CA VAL A 266 42.96 35.33 -21.25
C VAL A 266 43.04 34.04 -20.44
N GLN A 267 43.70 34.04 -19.27
CA GLN A 267 43.77 32.88 -18.37
C GLN A 267 42.36 32.41 -17.97
N LYS A 268 41.54 33.30 -17.40
CA LYS A 268 40.15 32.99 -16.99
C LYS A 268 39.31 32.43 -18.13
N LYS A 269 39.46 32.94 -19.36
CA LYS A 269 38.74 32.42 -20.54
C LYS A 269 39.23 31.04 -20.96
N VAL A 270 40.53 30.75 -20.86
CA VAL A 270 41.08 29.41 -21.11
C VAL A 270 40.61 28.39 -20.07
N ASP A 271 40.57 28.77 -18.79
CA ASP A 271 40.16 27.86 -17.72
C ASP A 271 38.65 27.55 -17.77
N CYS A 272 37.82 28.54 -18.11
CA CYS A 272 36.41 28.32 -18.47
C CYS A 272 36.25 27.32 -19.63
N ILE A 273 37.08 27.40 -20.67
CA ILE A 273 37.08 26.46 -21.80
C ILE A 273 37.58 25.05 -21.38
N LYS A 274 38.44 24.92 -20.37
CA LYS A 274 38.82 23.62 -19.79
C LYS A 274 37.67 22.99 -19.01
N GLU A 275 37.00 23.77 -18.17
CA GLU A 275 35.83 23.34 -17.40
C GLU A 275 34.71 22.86 -18.32
N MET A 276 34.35 23.64 -19.36
CA MET A 276 33.36 23.23 -20.35
C MET A 276 33.75 21.93 -21.06
N ARG A 277 35.02 21.76 -21.47
CA ARG A 277 35.51 20.49 -22.05
C ARG A 277 35.40 19.30 -21.10
N TYR A 278 35.65 19.50 -19.80
CA TYR A 278 35.49 18.47 -18.78
C TYR A 278 34.02 18.06 -18.63
N LEU A 279 33.10 19.02 -18.60
CA LEU A 279 31.65 18.76 -18.52
C LEU A 279 31.14 18.05 -19.78
N GLU A 280 31.56 18.47 -20.98
CA GLU A 280 31.26 17.75 -22.23
C GLU A 280 31.77 16.29 -22.20
N GLN A 281 32.98 16.06 -21.69
CA GLN A 281 33.58 14.72 -21.61
C GLN A 281 32.81 13.84 -20.61
N GLY A 282 32.38 14.40 -19.48
CA GLY A 282 31.53 13.73 -18.49
C GLY A 282 30.16 13.35 -19.05
N ILE A 283 29.49 14.27 -19.77
CA ILE A 283 28.22 13.97 -20.47
C ILE A 283 28.41 12.80 -21.44
N LYS A 284 29.45 12.84 -22.27
CA LYS A 284 29.75 11.76 -23.23
C LYS A 284 30.02 10.43 -22.53
N HIS A 285 30.66 10.43 -21.36
CA HIS A 285 30.87 9.22 -20.57
C HIS A 285 29.54 8.62 -20.07
N VAL A 286 28.67 9.42 -19.43
CA VAL A 286 27.35 8.98 -18.94
C VAL A 286 26.48 8.47 -20.10
N VAL A 287 26.37 9.24 -21.18
CA VAL A 287 25.56 8.89 -22.36
C VAL A 287 26.06 7.61 -23.02
N ASN A 288 27.36 7.45 -23.22
CA ASN A 288 27.92 6.24 -23.83
C ASN A 288 27.79 5.01 -22.91
N TRP A 289 27.84 5.18 -21.59
CA TRP A 289 27.60 4.08 -20.66
C TRP A 289 26.14 3.59 -20.72
N ILE A 290 25.17 4.51 -20.73
CA ILE A 290 23.75 4.17 -20.78
C ILE A 290 23.38 3.58 -22.15
N LEU A 291 23.78 4.20 -23.25
CA LEU A 291 23.43 3.74 -24.61
C LEU A 291 24.23 2.52 -25.08
N GLY A 292 25.32 2.16 -24.38
CA GLY A 292 26.09 0.94 -24.57
C GLY A 292 25.81 -0.06 -23.44
N PRO A 293 26.76 -0.27 -22.49
CA PRO A 293 26.64 -1.29 -21.43
C PRO A 293 25.31 -1.32 -20.66
N GLY A 294 24.75 -0.17 -20.28
CA GLY A 294 23.49 -0.11 -19.53
C GLY A 294 22.31 -0.68 -20.30
N GLU A 295 22.12 -0.24 -21.54
CA GLU A 295 21.14 -0.79 -22.48
C GLU A 295 21.43 -2.26 -22.80
N GLU A 296 22.69 -2.65 -23.10
CA GLU A 296 23.06 -4.04 -23.41
C GLU A 296 22.71 -5.00 -22.26
N MET A 297 23.09 -4.66 -21.02
CA MET A 297 22.80 -5.47 -19.83
C MET A 297 21.30 -5.56 -19.52
N LEU A 298 20.52 -4.51 -19.79
CA LEU A 298 19.07 -4.52 -19.61
C LEU A 298 18.35 -5.24 -20.76
N ASN A 299 18.87 -5.17 -21.98
CA ASN A 299 18.40 -5.92 -23.15
C ASN A 299 18.68 -7.41 -23.04
N GLY A 300 19.77 -7.83 -22.37
CA GLY A 300 20.07 -9.24 -22.10
C GLY A 300 19.25 -9.87 -20.96
N LYS A 301 18.52 -9.09 -20.16
CA LYS A 301 17.79 -9.56 -18.97
C LYS A 301 16.27 -9.44 -19.13
N GLN A 302 15.68 -10.21 -20.05
CA GLN A 302 14.25 -10.13 -20.39
C GLN A 302 13.35 -11.05 -19.54
N GLN A 303 13.78 -12.29 -19.27
CA GLN A 303 13.02 -13.37 -18.61
C GLN A 303 12.32 -12.96 -17.30
N VAL A 304 11.07 -13.38 -17.10
CA VAL A 304 10.23 -12.88 -15.98
C VAL A 304 10.05 -13.88 -14.83
N GLY A 305 10.43 -15.14 -15.06
CA GLY A 305 10.21 -16.26 -14.14
C GLY A 305 8.97 -17.08 -14.54
N TYR A 306 9.02 -18.38 -14.28
CA TYR A 306 7.91 -19.32 -14.50
C TYR A 306 7.45 -20.00 -13.20
N ASP A 307 8.11 -19.68 -12.09
CA ASP A 307 7.83 -20.17 -10.74
C ASP A 307 8.33 -19.14 -9.70
N ILE A 308 8.11 -19.40 -8.41
CA ILE A 308 8.57 -18.52 -7.32
C ILE A 308 10.09 -18.37 -7.33
N VAL A 309 10.84 -19.47 -7.48
CA VAL A 309 12.30 -19.48 -7.31
C VAL A 309 12.97 -18.66 -8.42
N SER A 310 12.59 -18.88 -9.68
CA SER A 310 13.11 -18.12 -10.81
C SER A 310 12.66 -16.65 -10.78
N ALA A 311 11.40 -16.35 -10.45
CA ALA A 311 10.93 -14.97 -10.36
C ALA A 311 11.67 -14.16 -9.27
N GLU A 312 11.86 -14.74 -8.08
CA GLU A 312 12.67 -14.12 -7.01
C GLU A 312 14.17 -14.09 -7.32
N GLU A 313 14.69 -15.00 -8.15
CA GLU A 313 16.06 -14.90 -8.66
C GLU A 313 16.22 -13.76 -9.67
N TYR A 314 15.36 -13.66 -10.68
CA TYR A 314 15.42 -12.56 -11.65
C TYR A 314 15.22 -11.20 -10.98
N LYS A 315 14.36 -11.11 -9.96
CA LYS A 315 14.20 -9.93 -9.09
C LYS A 315 15.51 -9.54 -8.41
N ARG A 316 16.16 -10.45 -7.68
CA ARG A 316 17.48 -10.20 -7.04
C ARG A 316 18.58 -9.85 -8.06
N ASN A 317 18.59 -10.53 -9.21
CA ASN A 317 19.51 -10.28 -10.32
C ASN A 317 19.25 -8.95 -11.05
N HIS A 318 18.09 -8.33 -10.82
CA HIS A 318 17.75 -6.97 -11.25
C HIS A 318 18.13 -5.93 -10.19
N GLU A 319 17.81 -6.14 -8.92
CA GLU A 319 18.23 -5.29 -7.78
C GLU A 319 19.76 -5.12 -7.74
N ALA A 320 20.51 -6.22 -7.96
CA ALA A 320 21.97 -6.21 -8.07
C ALA A 320 22.49 -5.45 -9.32
N PHE A 321 21.65 -5.19 -10.32
CA PHE A 321 21.97 -4.36 -11.49
C PHE A 321 21.59 -2.89 -11.27
N GLU A 322 20.46 -2.59 -10.61
CA GLU A 322 20.12 -1.24 -10.17
C GLU A 322 21.25 -0.62 -9.33
N LEU A 323 21.87 -1.43 -8.45
CA LEU A 323 23.03 -1.01 -7.65
C LEU A 323 24.25 -0.65 -8.50
N GLN A 324 24.49 -1.32 -9.63
CA GLN A 324 25.59 -1.01 -10.56
C GLN A 324 25.32 0.28 -11.36
N CYS A 325 24.05 0.59 -11.65
CA CYS A 325 23.67 1.86 -12.28
C CYS A 325 23.91 3.09 -11.37
N ARG A 326 23.97 2.90 -10.05
CA ARG A 326 24.04 3.98 -9.05
C ARG A 326 25.21 4.93 -9.28
N ASP A 327 26.39 4.41 -9.58
CA ASP A 327 27.60 5.23 -9.71
C ASP A 327 27.53 6.09 -10.99
N THR A 328 26.95 5.59 -12.09
CA THR A 328 26.65 6.41 -13.29
C THR A 328 25.64 7.51 -12.99
N TYR A 329 24.59 7.21 -12.21
CA TYR A 329 23.61 8.21 -11.78
C TYR A 329 24.21 9.27 -10.83
N GLY A 330 25.23 8.92 -10.04
CA GLY A 330 26.02 9.87 -9.25
C GLY A 330 26.75 10.89 -10.13
N HIS A 331 27.51 10.43 -11.13
CA HIS A 331 28.20 11.30 -12.09
C HIS A 331 27.21 12.19 -12.86
N TYR A 332 26.07 11.64 -13.29
CA TYR A 332 24.97 12.39 -13.92
C TYR A 332 24.46 13.54 -13.04
N ALA A 333 24.20 13.28 -11.75
CA ALA A 333 23.72 14.30 -10.81
C ALA A 333 24.77 15.40 -10.56
N GLU A 334 26.05 15.02 -10.44
CA GLU A 334 27.17 15.97 -10.30
C GLU A 334 27.29 16.88 -11.54
N LEU A 335 27.21 16.30 -12.75
CA LEU A 335 27.25 17.05 -14.01
C LEU A 335 26.07 18.01 -14.14
N LEU A 336 24.84 17.57 -13.83
CA LEU A 336 23.67 18.46 -13.81
C LEU A 336 23.87 19.64 -12.85
N HIS A 337 24.37 19.39 -11.63
CA HIS A 337 24.62 20.45 -10.65
C HIS A 337 25.66 21.45 -11.15
N LYS A 338 26.80 20.97 -11.67
CA LYS A 338 27.87 21.83 -12.19
C LYS A 338 27.43 22.66 -13.41
N ILE A 339 26.72 22.06 -14.36
CA ILE A 339 26.24 22.77 -15.57
C ILE A 339 25.18 23.81 -15.22
N ASN A 340 24.25 23.51 -14.30
CA ASN A 340 23.18 24.44 -13.92
C ASN A 340 23.67 25.61 -13.06
N ASN A 341 24.80 25.48 -12.37
CA ASN A 341 25.45 26.55 -11.61
C ASN A 341 26.41 27.41 -12.45
N LEU A 342 26.69 27.03 -13.71
CA LEU A 342 27.64 27.74 -14.56
C LEU A 342 27.07 29.12 -14.98
N PRO A 343 27.84 30.21 -14.89
CA PRO A 343 27.31 31.55 -15.17
C PRO A 343 26.88 31.69 -16.64
N ASN A 344 25.62 32.07 -16.86
CA ASN A 344 24.99 32.17 -18.17
C ASN A 344 25.83 33.00 -19.17
N SER A 345 26.36 32.34 -20.19
CA SER A 345 27.20 32.92 -21.23
C SER A 345 26.51 32.85 -22.59
N ASN A 346 26.37 33.97 -23.29
CA ASN A 346 25.74 34.00 -24.62
C ASN A 346 26.59 33.34 -25.75
N SER A 347 27.69 32.66 -25.39
CA SER A 347 28.52 31.88 -26.31
C SER A 347 27.75 30.71 -26.93
N GLN A 348 28.03 30.39 -28.20
CA GLN A 348 27.43 29.23 -28.86
C GLN A 348 27.79 27.92 -28.13
N CYS A 349 29.04 27.77 -27.70
CA CYS A 349 29.52 26.55 -27.02
C CYS A 349 28.80 26.29 -25.69
N TYR A 350 28.25 27.31 -25.03
CA TYR A 350 27.43 27.14 -23.83
C TYR A 350 26.05 26.57 -24.20
N LYS A 351 25.45 27.01 -25.32
CA LYS A 351 24.22 26.42 -25.85
C LYS A 351 24.42 24.98 -26.30
N ASP A 352 25.58 24.68 -26.91
CA ASP A 352 25.94 23.32 -27.34
C ASP A 352 26.14 22.38 -26.13
N LEU A 353 26.67 22.90 -25.01
CA LEU A 353 26.76 22.18 -23.73
C LEU A 353 25.37 21.95 -23.10
N LEU A 354 24.49 22.95 -23.10
CA LEU A 354 23.11 22.81 -22.62
C LEU A 354 22.31 21.78 -23.44
N ALA A 355 22.46 21.77 -24.77
CA ALA A 355 21.82 20.77 -25.63
C ALA A 355 22.34 19.34 -25.34
N GLN A 356 23.64 19.18 -25.06
CA GLN A 356 24.21 17.91 -24.62
C GLN A 356 23.69 17.49 -23.22
N ARG A 357 23.54 18.44 -22.29
CA ARG A 357 22.91 18.21 -20.97
C ARG A 357 21.47 17.72 -21.12
N ASP A 358 20.68 18.36 -21.99
CA ASP A 358 19.26 18.03 -22.15
C ASP A 358 19.05 16.67 -22.84
N PHE A 359 19.94 16.32 -23.78
CA PHE A 359 20.00 14.97 -24.34
C PHE A 359 20.39 13.92 -23.29
N MET A 360 21.36 14.23 -22.42
CA MET A 360 21.74 13.35 -21.30
C MET A 360 20.58 13.16 -20.32
N ASP A 361 19.89 14.23 -19.92
CA ASP A 361 18.71 14.19 -19.03
C ASP A 361 17.58 13.34 -19.62
N PHE A 362 17.30 13.47 -20.92
CA PHE A 362 16.36 12.61 -21.64
C PHE A 362 16.77 11.12 -21.58
N VAL A 363 18.00 10.80 -22.00
CA VAL A 363 18.52 9.42 -22.03
C VAL A 363 18.54 8.79 -20.62
N CYS A 364 18.99 9.53 -19.61
CA CYS A 364 19.04 9.06 -18.22
C CYS A 364 17.64 8.77 -17.67
N ARG A 365 16.67 9.64 -17.93
CA ARG A 365 15.28 9.43 -17.49
C ARG A 365 14.59 8.29 -18.23
N SER A 366 14.76 8.20 -19.54
CA SER A 366 14.19 7.09 -20.33
C SER A 366 14.75 5.73 -19.92
N PHE A 367 16.06 5.65 -19.61
CA PHE A 367 16.66 4.46 -19.04
C PHE A 367 16.14 4.15 -17.63
N ALA A 368 16.05 5.15 -16.74
CA ALA A 368 15.52 4.99 -15.38
C ALA A 368 14.06 4.48 -15.37
N THR A 369 13.18 5.06 -16.19
CA THR A 369 11.78 4.61 -16.33
C THR A 369 11.69 3.19 -16.86
N ARG A 370 12.61 2.77 -17.74
CA ARG A 370 12.66 1.39 -18.25
C ARG A 370 13.15 0.40 -17.19
N LEU A 371 14.15 0.79 -16.41
CA LEU A 371 14.70 0.02 -15.28
C LEU A 371 13.60 -0.23 -14.24
N GLU A 372 12.98 0.83 -13.73
CA GLU A 372 11.89 0.76 -12.75
C GLU A 372 10.65 0.02 -13.31
N ARG A 373 10.32 0.12 -14.61
CA ARG A 373 9.27 -0.74 -15.22
C ARG A 373 9.63 -2.22 -15.11
N ARG A 374 10.87 -2.60 -15.43
CA ARG A 374 11.33 -4.00 -15.37
C ARG A 374 11.31 -4.52 -13.93
N ARG A 375 11.68 -3.69 -12.96
CA ARG A 375 11.55 -3.97 -11.52
C ARG A 375 10.10 -4.26 -11.11
N ASN A 376 9.16 -3.39 -11.46
CA ASN A 376 7.73 -3.57 -11.11
C ASN A 376 7.11 -4.83 -11.75
N LEU A 377 7.56 -5.17 -12.97
CA LEU A 377 7.18 -6.41 -13.64
C LEU A 377 7.68 -7.64 -12.86
N LEU A 378 8.95 -7.64 -12.44
CA LEU A 378 9.53 -8.74 -11.65
C LEU A 378 8.90 -8.88 -10.25
N ILE A 379 8.63 -7.78 -9.56
CA ILE A 379 7.91 -7.78 -8.27
C ILE A 379 6.50 -8.36 -8.43
N THR A 380 5.83 -8.06 -9.54
CA THR A 380 4.49 -8.59 -9.84
C THR A 380 4.53 -10.07 -10.21
N SER A 381 5.52 -10.50 -11.01
CA SER A 381 5.78 -11.91 -11.32
C SER A 381 5.98 -12.73 -10.05
N ALA A 382 6.91 -12.31 -9.18
CA ALA A 382 7.16 -12.97 -7.90
C ALA A 382 5.91 -13.00 -7.00
N ARG A 383 5.11 -11.92 -6.97
CA ARG A 383 3.83 -11.89 -6.23
C ARG A 383 2.80 -12.86 -6.80
N PHE A 384 2.65 -12.92 -8.12
CA PHE A 384 1.73 -13.83 -8.82
C PHE A 384 2.09 -15.28 -8.50
N PHE A 385 3.32 -15.72 -8.75
CA PHE A 385 3.73 -17.10 -8.45
C PHE A 385 3.63 -17.44 -6.96
N ARG A 386 3.87 -16.48 -6.05
CA ARG A 386 3.65 -16.67 -4.60
C ARG A 386 2.17 -16.94 -4.29
N LEU A 387 1.26 -16.17 -4.87
CA LEU A 387 -0.19 -16.36 -4.72
C LEU A 387 -0.66 -17.69 -5.34
N VAL A 388 -0.06 -18.12 -6.45
CA VAL A 388 -0.33 -19.43 -7.08
C VAL A 388 0.03 -20.58 -6.13
N ALA A 389 1.25 -20.61 -5.57
CA ALA A 389 1.60 -21.68 -4.62
C ALA A 389 0.76 -21.63 -3.33
N GLU A 390 0.48 -20.43 -2.81
CA GLU A 390 -0.38 -20.21 -1.63
C GLU A 390 -1.79 -20.77 -1.88
N TYR A 391 -2.41 -20.44 -3.03
CA TYR A 391 -3.71 -20.98 -3.45
C TYR A 391 -3.67 -22.51 -3.59
N PHE A 392 -2.72 -23.05 -4.36
CA PHE A 392 -2.66 -24.48 -4.64
C PHE A 392 -2.45 -25.31 -3.37
N GLN A 393 -1.57 -24.87 -2.46
CA GLN A 393 -1.31 -25.52 -1.17
C GLN A 393 -2.53 -25.45 -0.25
N THR A 394 -3.05 -24.25 0.04
CA THR A 394 -4.20 -24.10 0.97
C THR A 394 -5.45 -24.84 0.47
N THR A 395 -5.66 -24.90 -0.85
CA THR A 395 -6.74 -25.71 -1.45
C THR A 395 -6.52 -27.21 -1.23
N SER A 396 -5.27 -27.70 -1.24
CA SER A 396 -4.97 -29.11 -0.94
C SER A 396 -5.14 -29.40 0.56
N ASP A 397 -4.57 -28.56 1.42
CA ASP A 397 -4.62 -28.72 2.88
C ASP A 397 -6.08 -28.79 3.38
N VAL A 398 -6.97 -27.94 2.83
CA VAL A 398 -8.40 -27.91 3.17
C VAL A 398 -9.15 -29.11 2.59
N TYR A 399 -8.82 -29.54 1.37
CA TYR A 399 -9.42 -30.73 0.78
C TYR A 399 -9.05 -32.00 1.56
N GLU A 400 -7.77 -32.18 1.89
CA GLU A 400 -7.26 -33.32 2.66
C GLU A 400 -7.80 -33.30 4.11
N THR A 401 -7.81 -32.15 4.78
CA THR A 401 -8.18 -32.07 6.20
C THR A 401 -9.70 -31.97 6.44
N LEU A 402 -10.40 -31.06 5.74
CA LEU A 402 -11.79 -30.71 6.05
C LEU A 402 -12.82 -31.34 5.11
N VAL A 403 -12.44 -31.72 3.89
CA VAL A 403 -13.32 -32.47 2.97
C VAL A 403 -13.15 -33.97 3.16
N MET A 404 -11.92 -34.49 3.02
CA MET A 404 -11.65 -35.93 3.06
C MET A 404 -11.34 -36.48 4.46
N GLY A 405 -10.69 -35.70 5.33
CA GLY A 405 -10.24 -36.12 6.66
C GLY A 405 -11.25 -35.97 7.80
N THR A 406 -12.46 -35.48 7.52
CA THR A 406 -13.49 -35.24 8.54
C THR A 406 -14.27 -36.51 8.89
N ASP A 407 -14.28 -36.87 10.17
CA ASP A 407 -15.17 -37.91 10.70
C ASP A 407 -16.62 -37.38 10.76
N ILE A 408 -17.48 -37.92 9.90
CA ILE A 408 -18.88 -37.53 9.77
C ILE A 408 -19.75 -38.19 10.87
N GLU A 409 -19.29 -39.27 11.52
CA GLU A 409 -20.00 -39.89 12.65
C GLU A 409 -19.78 -39.12 13.97
N ALA A 410 -18.76 -38.26 14.05
CA ALA A 410 -18.47 -37.42 15.21
C ALA A 410 -19.40 -36.18 15.33
N LEU A 411 -20.72 -36.42 15.45
CA LEU A 411 -21.79 -35.41 15.36
C LEU A 411 -21.53 -34.13 16.18
N ASP A 412 -21.06 -34.25 17.43
CA ASP A 412 -20.78 -33.13 18.34
C ASP A 412 -19.72 -32.14 17.81
N SER A 413 -18.91 -32.56 16.83
CA SER A 413 -17.89 -31.72 16.18
C SER A 413 -18.39 -30.98 14.94
N ALA A 414 -19.53 -31.39 14.36
CA ALA A 414 -19.93 -31.01 13.00
C ALA A 414 -20.09 -29.49 12.81
N ASP A 415 -20.68 -28.76 13.77
CA ASP A 415 -20.83 -27.31 13.70
C ASP A 415 -19.48 -26.56 13.79
N ASN A 416 -18.51 -27.11 14.54
CA ASN A 416 -17.17 -26.53 14.63
C ASN A 416 -16.40 -26.71 13.31
N THR A 417 -16.46 -27.91 12.73
CA THR A 417 -15.87 -28.22 11.42
C THR A 417 -16.53 -27.41 10.30
N LEU A 418 -17.86 -27.23 10.35
CA LEU A 418 -18.61 -26.39 9.41
C LEU A 418 -18.21 -24.91 9.50
N LEU A 419 -17.92 -24.40 10.70
CA LEU A 419 -17.44 -23.03 10.88
C LEU A 419 -16.01 -22.87 10.33
N GLN A 420 -15.12 -23.83 10.59
CA GLN A 420 -13.76 -23.84 10.04
C GLN A 420 -13.77 -23.91 8.51
N LEU A 421 -14.60 -24.78 7.93
CA LEU A 421 -14.73 -24.95 6.47
C LEU A 421 -15.17 -23.64 5.79
N LYS A 422 -16.16 -22.93 6.35
CA LYS A 422 -16.58 -21.61 5.86
C LYS A 422 -15.46 -20.57 5.94
N GLN A 423 -14.76 -20.50 7.07
CA GLN A 423 -13.66 -19.54 7.25
C GLN A 423 -12.51 -19.80 6.24
N GLN A 424 -12.21 -21.06 5.95
CA GLN A 424 -11.20 -21.41 4.94
C GLN A 424 -11.69 -21.18 3.51
N GLN A 425 -12.98 -21.38 3.23
CA GLN A 425 -13.58 -21.01 1.94
C GLN A 425 -13.42 -19.50 1.68
N GLU A 426 -13.84 -18.64 2.61
CA GLU A 426 -13.70 -17.17 2.48
C GLU A 426 -12.24 -16.73 2.26
N ASN A 427 -11.29 -17.42 2.89
CA ASN A 427 -9.84 -17.20 2.72
C ASN A 427 -9.36 -17.61 1.32
N ILE A 428 -9.70 -18.82 0.85
CA ILE A 428 -9.30 -19.32 -0.48
C ILE A 428 -9.90 -18.45 -1.59
N GLU A 429 -11.17 -18.06 -1.49
CA GLU A 429 -11.78 -17.12 -2.44
C GLU A 429 -11.07 -15.75 -2.47
N GLN A 430 -10.52 -15.28 -1.34
CA GLN A 430 -9.75 -14.04 -1.32
C GLN A 430 -8.38 -14.20 -1.99
N ILE A 431 -7.69 -15.32 -1.75
CA ILE A 431 -6.43 -15.63 -2.41
C ILE A 431 -6.64 -15.76 -3.92
N GLU A 432 -7.72 -16.41 -4.37
CA GLU A 432 -8.09 -16.49 -5.80
C GLU A 432 -8.31 -15.10 -6.41
N ARG A 433 -9.10 -14.23 -5.75
CA ARG A 433 -9.36 -12.86 -6.24
C ARG A 433 -8.08 -12.04 -6.39
N ASP A 434 -7.13 -12.15 -5.47
CA ASP A 434 -5.84 -11.45 -5.57
C ASP A 434 -4.87 -12.13 -6.56
N LEU A 435 -4.90 -13.45 -6.71
CA LEU A 435 -4.14 -14.23 -7.70
C LEU A 435 -4.54 -13.81 -9.13
N VAL A 436 -5.84 -13.88 -9.45
CA VAL A 436 -6.36 -13.54 -10.78
C VAL A 436 -6.00 -12.11 -11.15
N LYS A 437 -6.24 -11.17 -10.23
CA LYS A 437 -5.95 -9.75 -10.40
C LYS A 437 -4.47 -9.43 -10.62
N GLU A 438 -3.55 -10.12 -9.93
CA GLU A 438 -2.11 -9.94 -10.16
C GLU A 438 -1.63 -10.64 -11.45
N GLY A 439 -2.28 -11.74 -11.87
CA GLY A 439 -2.04 -12.41 -13.14
C GLY A 439 -2.49 -11.60 -14.36
N GLU A 440 -3.71 -11.05 -14.33
CA GLU A 440 -4.21 -10.10 -15.35
C GLU A 440 -3.25 -8.90 -15.48
N LYS A 441 -2.90 -8.28 -14.35
CA LYS A 441 -1.94 -7.17 -14.27
C LYS A 441 -0.53 -7.54 -14.78
N LEU A 442 -0.09 -8.79 -14.58
CA LEU A 442 1.17 -9.28 -15.13
C LEU A 442 1.08 -9.38 -16.66
N SER A 443 0.01 -9.99 -17.19
CA SER A 443 -0.26 -10.12 -18.62
C SER A 443 -0.35 -8.77 -19.35
N ASP A 444 -1.02 -7.77 -18.75
CA ASP A 444 -1.04 -6.38 -19.24
C ASP A 444 0.37 -5.79 -19.34
N MET A 445 1.19 -5.97 -18.31
CA MET A 445 2.56 -5.42 -18.26
C MET A 445 3.55 -6.12 -19.19
N LEU A 446 3.31 -7.39 -19.53
CA LEU A 446 4.03 -8.13 -20.58
C LEU A 446 3.61 -7.61 -21.97
N SER A 447 2.30 -7.47 -22.19
CA SER A 447 1.70 -7.04 -23.47
C SER A 447 2.03 -5.60 -23.88
N MET A 448 2.32 -4.72 -22.91
CA MET A 448 2.65 -3.31 -23.20
C MET A 448 4.01 -3.14 -23.90
N PRO A 449 4.12 -2.35 -24.98
CA PRO A 449 5.38 -2.21 -25.74
C PRO A 449 6.49 -1.58 -24.88
N VAL A 450 7.72 -2.13 -24.99
CA VAL A 450 8.91 -1.62 -24.30
C VAL A 450 9.66 -0.62 -25.21
N LYS A 451 10.29 0.41 -24.64
CA LYS A 451 11.14 1.36 -25.37
C LYS A 451 12.54 1.39 -24.76
N ASN A 452 13.56 1.63 -25.57
CA ASN A 452 14.94 1.87 -25.13
C ASN A 452 15.13 3.32 -24.62
N ALA A 453 16.32 3.61 -24.10
CA ALA A 453 16.72 4.95 -23.64
C ALA A 453 16.69 6.05 -24.73
N MET A 454 16.57 5.69 -26.01
CA MET A 454 16.37 6.62 -27.14
C MET A 454 14.89 6.81 -27.52
N GLY A 455 13.96 6.17 -26.81
CA GLY A 455 12.52 6.22 -27.09
C GLY A 455 12.04 5.30 -28.23
N VAL A 456 12.94 4.52 -28.84
CA VAL A 456 12.62 3.56 -29.91
C VAL A 456 11.99 2.31 -29.29
N VAL A 457 10.92 1.80 -29.90
CA VAL A 457 10.27 0.56 -29.46
C VAL A 457 11.19 -0.64 -29.69
N LEU A 458 11.29 -1.50 -28.68
CA LEU A 458 12.07 -2.74 -28.73
C LEU A 458 11.16 -3.94 -28.97
N ASN A 459 11.62 -4.88 -29.79
CA ASN A 459 10.98 -6.19 -29.92
C ASN A 459 11.48 -7.10 -28.79
N VAL A 460 10.81 -7.03 -27.65
CA VAL A 460 10.98 -7.95 -26.51
C VAL A 460 9.94 -9.04 -26.65
N ASP A 461 10.37 -10.30 -26.64
CA ASP A 461 9.46 -11.44 -26.74
C ASP A 461 9.03 -11.87 -25.34
N TYR A 462 7.71 -11.88 -25.13
CA TYR A 462 7.03 -12.36 -23.93
C TYR A 462 5.88 -13.32 -24.30
N GLU A 463 5.81 -13.83 -25.53
CA GLU A 463 4.65 -14.63 -25.99
C GLU A 463 4.48 -15.89 -25.12
N ALA A 464 5.57 -16.60 -24.83
CA ALA A 464 5.58 -17.75 -23.93
C ALA A 464 5.23 -17.40 -22.47
N ASP A 465 5.69 -16.26 -21.97
CA ASP A 465 5.38 -15.80 -20.59
C ASP A 465 3.89 -15.44 -20.45
N ILE A 466 3.30 -14.81 -21.47
CA ILE A 466 1.86 -14.46 -21.52
C ILE A 466 1.00 -15.73 -21.60
N VAL A 467 1.41 -16.72 -22.41
CA VAL A 467 0.73 -18.02 -22.49
C VAL A 467 0.78 -18.74 -21.13
N ASN A 468 1.95 -18.86 -20.51
CA ASN A 468 2.11 -19.49 -19.19
C ASN A 468 1.21 -18.84 -18.11
N VAL A 469 1.20 -17.51 -18.01
CA VAL A 469 0.29 -16.79 -17.08
C VAL A 469 -1.18 -17.08 -17.38
N SER A 470 -1.56 -17.16 -18.67
CA SER A 470 -2.93 -17.46 -19.09
C SER A 470 -3.35 -18.91 -18.76
N GLU A 471 -2.47 -19.88 -19.01
CA GLU A 471 -2.68 -21.29 -18.67
C GLU A 471 -2.81 -21.49 -17.15
N ILE A 472 -1.99 -20.81 -16.33
CA ILE A 472 -2.10 -20.85 -14.87
C ILE A 472 -3.43 -20.25 -14.39
N LEU A 473 -3.92 -19.18 -15.00
CA LEU A 473 -5.23 -18.60 -14.68
C LEU A 473 -6.38 -19.55 -15.05
N GLU A 474 -6.29 -20.24 -16.20
CA GLU A 474 -7.29 -21.25 -16.60
C GLU A 474 -7.26 -22.49 -15.69
N MET A 475 -6.07 -22.99 -15.34
CA MET A 475 -5.90 -24.08 -14.36
C MET A 475 -6.43 -23.70 -12.97
N THR A 476 -6.18 -22.47 -12.52
CA THR A 476 -6.70 -21.94 -11.24
C THR A 476 -8.23 -21.94 -11.25
N LYS A 477 -8.84 -21.45 -12.33
CA LYS A 477 -10.30 -21.41 -12.51
C LYS A 477 -10.93 -22.82 -12.57
N ALA A 478 -10.29 -23.77 -13.24
CA ALA A 478 -10.73 -25.16 -13.27
C ALA A 478 -10.63 -25.83 -11.88
N ARG A 479 -9.54 -25.57 -11.13
CA ARG A 479 -9.38 -26.02 -9.74
C ARG A 479 -10.43 -25.41 -8.81
N CYS A 480 -10.75 -24.13 -8.98
CA CYS A 480 -11.82 -23.44 -8.24
C CYS A 480 -13.18 -24.14 -8.41
N GLN A 481 -13.59 -24.45 -9.64
CA GLN A 481 -14.86 -25.14 -9.92
C GLN A 481 -14.95 -26.49 -9.20
N LEU A 482 -13.94 -27.36 -9.37
CA LEU A 482 -13.91 -28.68 -8.73
C LEU A 482 -13.87 -28.61 -7.19
N PHE A 483 -13.20 -27.59 -6.64
CA PHE A 483 -13.11 -27.37 -5.20
C PHE A 483 -14.42 -26.83 -4.62
N CYS A 484 -15.07 -25.88 -5.29
CA CYS A 484 -16.37 -25.33 -4.88
C CYS A 484 -17.45 -26.41 -4.78
N ASP A 485 -17.57 -27.29 -5.78
CA ASP A 485 -18.52 -28.41 -5.76
C ASP A 485 -18.25 -29.35 -4.57
N SER A 486 -16.97 -29.63 -4.30
CA SER A 486 -16.53 -30.49 -3.18
C SER A 486 -16.80 -29.87 -1.81
N VAL A 487 -16.53 -28.57 -1.66
CA VAL A 487 -16.75 -27.82 -0.42
C VAL A 487 -18.24 -27.60 -0.17
N GLU A 488 -19.05 -27.32 -1.18
CA GLU A 488 -20.51 -27.21 -1.02
C GLU A 488 -21.14 -28.55 -0.60
N LEU A 489 -20.74 -29.67 -1.21
CA LEU A 489 -21.21 -31.00 -0.81
C LEU A 489 -20.87 -31.30 0.67
N GLN A 490 -19.65 -31.00 1.10
CA GLN A 490 -19.23 -31.19 2.49
C GLN A 490 -19.95 -30.23 3.46
N ARG A 491 -20.11 -28.96 3.07
CA ARG A 491 -20.84 -27.92 3.81
C ARG A 491 -22.31 -28.32 4.03
N LEU A 492 -22.96 -28.90 3.02
CA LEU A 492 -24.33 -29.42 3.12
C LEU A 492 -24.40 -30.68 3.99
N THR A 493 -23.44 -31.59 3.85
CA THR A 493 -23.36 -32.81 4.67
C THR A 493 -23.20 -32.49 6.14
N LEU A 494 -22.26 -31.60 6.51
CA LEU A 494 -22.07 -31.14 7.89
C LEU A 494 -23.31 -30.44 8.46
N GLN A 495 -24.06 -29.69 7.66
CA GLN A 495 -25.35 -29.14 8.08
C GLN A 495 -26.40 -30.23 8.36
N GLN A 496 -26.47 -31.28 7.54
CA GLN A 496 -27.38 -32.41 7.77
C GLN A 496 -27.00 -33.19 9.04
N VAL A 497 -25.70 -33.40 9.30
CA VAL A 497 -25.20 -34.01 10.55
C VAL A 497 -25.59 -33.18 11.78
N SER A 498 -25.44 -31.85 11.72
CA SER A 498 -25.89 -30.94 12.79
C SER A 498 -27.39 -31.06 13.03
N TYR A 499 -28.23 -31.12 11.98
CA TYR A 499 -29.66 -31.35 12.14
C TYR A 499 -30.00 -32.73 12.74
N VAL A 500 -29.26 -33.81 12.41
CA VAL A 500 -29.43 -35.12 13.08
C VAL A 500 -29.17 -35.02 14.57
N LEU A 501 -28.10 -34.34 14.99
CA LEU A 501 -27.77 -34.16 16.42
C LEU A 501 -28.87 -33.40 17.16
N ASN A 502 -29.36 -32.32 16.57
CA ASN A 502 -30.45 -31.51 17.13
C ASN A 502 -31.75 -32.33 17.24
N TYR A 503 -32.21 -32.98 16.17
CA TYR A 503 -33.44 -33.79 16.20
C TYR A 503 -33.37 -34.98 17.16
N GLU A 504 -32.21 -35.63 17.32
CA GLU A 504 -32.04 -36.70 18.32
C GLU A 504 -31.98 -36.18 19.75
N THR A 505 -31.53 -34.94 19.96
CA THR A 505 -31.55 -34.26 21.27
C THR A 505 -32.97 -33.84 21.63
N ASP A 506 -33.72 -33.25 20.70
CA ASP A 506 -35.13 -32.91 20.87
C ASP A 506 -36.00 -34.17 21.07
N ALA A 507 -35.70 -35.27 20.36
CA ALA A 507 -36.37 -36.54 20.57
C ALA A 507 -36.08 -37.13 21.96
N SER A 508 -34.84 -37.00 22.45
CA SER A 508 -34.49 -37.36 23.83
C SER A 508 -35.28 -36.53 24.85
N GLN A 509 -35.50 -35.25 24.58
CA GLN A 509 -36.32 -34.37 25.41
C GLN A 509 -37.82 -34.72 25.34
N ALA A 510 -38.32 -35.19 24.20
CA ALA A 510 -39.69 -35.70 24.07
C ALA A 510 -39.91 -37.00 24.86
N ILE A 511 -38.91 -37.89 24.94
CA ILE A 511 -38.94 -39.09 25.80
C ILE A 511 -39.07 -38.67 27.27
N GLN A 512 -38.24 -37.72 27.74
CA GLN A 512 -38.33 -37.20 29.11
C GLN A 512 -39.71 -36.60 29.41
N TRP A 513 -40.33 -35.88 28.47
CA TRP A 513 -41.68 -35.35 28.66
C TRP A 513 -42.75 -36.46 28.79
N LEU A 514 -42.61 -37.59 28.08
CA LEU A 514 -43.51 -38.75 28.28
C LEU A 514 -43.31 -39.40 29.65
N GLU A 515 -42.08 -39.45 30.16
CA GLU A 515 -41.78 -39.95 31.51
C GLU A 515 -42.28 -39.00 32.62
N ASP A 516 -42.16 -37.70 32.42
CA ASP A 516 -42.73 -36.68 33.31
C ASP A 516 -44.27 -36.79 33.33
N LEU A 517 -44.90 -36.96 32.16
CA LEU A 517 -46.35 -37.21 32.05
C LEU A 517 -46.75 -38.52 32.72
N TYR A 518 -45.98 -39.60 32.57
CA TYR A 518 -46.19 -40.87 33.27
C TYR A 518 -46.18 -40.70 34.80
N HIS A 519 -45.25 -39.89 35.33
CA HIS A 519 -45.23 -39.55 36.75
C HIS A 519 -46.39 -38.65 37.18
N VAL A 520 -46.88 -37.74 36.34
CA VAL A 520 -48.09 -36.93 36.60
C VAL A 520 -49.36 -37.79 36.61
N LEU A 521 -49.52 -38.71 35.65
CA LEU A 521 -50.63 -39.68 35.59
C LEU A 521 -50.71 -40.50 36.88
N LEU A 522 -49.59 -41.11 37.31
CA LEU A 522 -49.55 -41.95 38.51
C LEU A 522 -49.77 -41.19 39.82
N LYS A 523 -49.56 -39.87 39.84
CA LYS A 523 -49.67 -39.01 41.04
C LYS A 523 -51.02 -38.30 41.16
N SER A 524 -51.60 -37.84 40.04
CA SER A 524 -52.74 -36.92 40.03
C SER A 524 -54.00 -37.51 39.39
N HIS A 525 -53.86 -38.26 38.29
CA HIS A 525 -55.01 -38.72 37.48
C HIS A 525 -55.37 -40.19 37.73
N CYS A 526 -54.82 -40.81 38.78
CA CYS A 526 -54.94 -42.24 39.09
C CYS A 526 -56.13 -42.61 40.00
N HIS A 527 -56.91 -41.63 40.48
CA HIS A 527 -58.08 -41.85 41.33
C HIS A 527 -59.39 -41.83 40.54
N VAL A 528 -60.46 -42.37 41.13
CA VAL A 528 -61.82 -42.32 40.60
C VAL A 528 -62.70 -41.53 41.56
N GLY A 529 -63.64 -40.77 41.01
CA GLY A 529 -64.57 -39.95 41.78
C GLY A 529 -65.69 -40.74 42.46
N SER A 530 -66.41 -40.06 43.34
CA SER A 530 -67.47 -40.66 44.17
C SER A 530 -68.89 -40.46 43.59
N ASN A 531 -69.05 -39.68 42.51
CA ASN A 531 -70.35 -39.43 41.87
C ASN A 531 -70.26 -39.33 40.33
N ALA A 532 -71.40 -39.42 39.64
CA ALA A 532 -71.46 -39.53 38.17
C ALA A 532 -71.04 -38.26 37.40
N GLU A 533 -71.03 -37.10 38.05
CA GLU A 533 -70.61 -35.81 37.46
C GLU A 533 -69.09 -35.64 37.62
N GLU A 534 -68.58 -35.90 38.83
CA GLU A 534 -67.16 -35.91 39.16
C GLU A 534 -66.35 -36.91 38.31
N ILE A 535 -66.83 -38.15 38.18
CA ILE A 535 -66.18 -39.17 37.33
C ILE A 535 -66.23 -38.75 35.85
N GLN A 536 -67.28 -38.04 35.41
CA GLN A 536 -67.40 -37.57 34.02
C GLN A 536 -66.42 -36.41 33.74
N ALA A 537 -66.21 -35.50 34.69
CA ALA A 537 -65.23 -34.42 34.58
C ALA A 537 -63.79 -34.97 34.58
N GLN A 538 -63.46 -35.88 35.51
CA GLN A 538 -62.17 -36.59 35.53
C GLN A 538 -61.90 -37.35 34.23
N LYS A 539 -62.93 -37.97 33.64
CA LYS A 539 -62.83 -38.63 32.33
C LYS A 539 -62.53 -37.63 31.21
N GLU A 540 -63.13 -36.45 31.20
CA GLU A 540 -62.88 -35.42 30.18
C GLU A 540 -61.47 -34.83 30.31
N GLU A 541 -61.02 -34.55 31.54
CA GLU A 541 -59.65 -34.15 31.86
C GLU A 541 -58.62 -35.22 31.44
N HIS A 542 -58.87 -36.48 31.79
CA HIS A 542 -58.02 -37.62 31.43
C HIS A 542 -57.95 -37.86 29.90
N GLN A 543 -59.03 -37.58 29.17
CA GLN A 543 -59.01 -37.63 27.70
C GLN A 543 -58.15 -36.49 27.11
N ALA A 544 -58.25 -35.26 27.60
CA ALA A 544 -57.37 -34.15 27.18
C ALA A 544 -55.88 -34.42 27.55
N PHE A 545 -55.65 -35.07 28.68
CA PHE A 545 -54.32 -35.55 29.08
C PHE A 545 -53.77 -36.62 28.10
N GLN A 546 -54.60 -37.60 27.69
CA GLN A 546 -54.24 -38.58 26.66
C GLN A 546 -53.91 -37.91 25.31
N GLU A 547 -54.71 -36.93 24.87
CA GLU A 547 -54.46 -36.19 23.63
C GLU A 547 -53.14 -35.40 23.69
N THR A 548 -52.84 -34.79 24.84
CA THR A 548 -51.56 -34.10 25.08
C THR A 548 -50.37 -35.06 25.00
N ALA A 549 -50.43 -36.18 25.74
CA ALA A 549 -49.40 -37.21 25.75
C ALA A 549 -49.18 -37.83 24.36
N LYS A 550 -50.26 -38.08 23.61
CA LYS A 550 -50.17 -38.56 22.23
C LYS A 550 -49.50 -37.53 21.33
N GLY A 551 -49.83 -36.24 21.47
CA GLY A 551 -49.16 -35.16 20.75
C GLY A 551 -47.65 -35.13 20.99
N THR A 552 -47.19 -35.37 22.22
CA THR A 552 -45.76 -35.49 22.56
C THR A 552 -45.11 -36.70 21.88
N TYR A 553 -45.78 -37.86 21.86
CA TYR A 553 -45.29 -39.06 21.17
C TYR A 553 -45.25 -38.89 19.64
N ASP A 554 -46.34 -38.39 19.05
CA ASP A 554 -46.46 -38.13 17.61
C ASP A 554 -45.40 -37.09 17.16
N TYR A 555 -45.03 -36.13 18.01
CA TYR A 555 -43.93 -35.18 17.79
C TYR A 555 -42.55 -35.85 17.87
N GLY A 556 -42.28 -36.66 18.90
CA GLY A 556 -41.04 -37.44 18.99
C GLY A 556 -40.82 -38.36 17.79
N CYS A 557 -41.89 -38.96 17.27
CA CYS A 557 -41.85 -39.77 16.05
C CYS A 557 -41.48 -38.93 14.80
N GLN A 558 -42.00 -37.71 14.67
CA GLN A 558 -41.64 -36.80 13.56
C GLN A 558 -40.16 -36.41 13.60
N LEU A 559 -39.62 -36.10 14.78
CA LEU A 559 -38.20 -35.78 14.98
C LEU A 559 -37.30 -36.97 14.60
N LEU A 560 -37.63 -38.18 15.06
CA LEU A 560 -36.83 -39.37 14.78
C LEU A 560 -36.92 -39.80 13.30
N ASN A 561 -38.07 -39.64 12.65
CA ASN A 561 -38.21 -39.87 11.21
C ASN A 561 -37.38 -38.86 10.38
N ALA A 562 -37.34 -37.59 10.79
CA ALA A 562 -36.51 -36.57 10.15
C ALA A 562 -35.00 -36.87 10.34
N ALA A 563 -34.59 -37.24 11.56
CA ALA A 563 -33.23 -37.67 11.85
C ALA A 563 -32.84 -38.95 11.08
N LEU A 564 -33.74 -39.92 10.91
CA LEU A 564 -33.49 -41.14 10.16
C LEU A 564 -33.28 -40.84 8.67
N ALA A 565 -34.16 -40.03 8.06
CA ALA A 565 -34.02 -39.63 6.66
C ALA A 565 -32.69 -38.90 6.39
N LEU A 566 -32.23 -38.04 7.32
CA LEU A 566 -30.95 -37.37 7.24
C LEU A 566 -29.74 -38.30 7.50
N ARG A 567 -29.85 -39.26 8.43
CA ARG A 567 -28.84 -40.32 8.58
C ARG A 567 -28.68 -41.12 7.30
N GLN A 568 -29.78 -41.45 6.63
CA GLN A 568 -29.78 -42.18 5.36
C GLN A 568 -29.19 -41.37 4.19
N SER A 569 -29.48 -40.07 4.08
CA SER A 569 -28.83 -39.22 3.05
C SER A 569 -27.32 -39.06 3.29
N CYS A 570 -26.89 -38.95 4.55
CA CYS A 570 -25.48 -38.88 4.94
C CYS A 570 -24.77 -40.25 5.03
N LYS A 571 -25.48 -41.37 4.84
CA LYS A 571 -24.97 -42.75 5.02
C LYS A 571 -24.41 -43.06 6.42
N LEU A 572 -24.94 -42.39 7.44
CA LEU A 572 -24.57 -42.58 8.86
C LEU A 572 -25.15 -43.86 9.43
N THR A 573 -24.54 -44.41 10.48
CA THR A 573 -25.12 -45.52 11.25
C THR A 573 -26.45 -45.13 11.90
N GLU A 574 -27.46 -46.00 11.83
CA GLU A 574 -28.81 -45.74 12.34
C GLU A 574 -28.99 -46.06 13.84
N THR A 575 -27.98 -46.67 14.47
CA THR A 575 -28.07 -47.32 15.81
C THR A 575 -28.66 -46.41 16.89
N ARG A 576 -28.17 -45.17 17.02
CA ARG A 576 -28.65 -44.19 18.00
C ARG A 576 -30.11 -43.82 17.76
N ASN A 577 -30.50 -43.55 16.51
CA ASN A 577 -31.88 -43.28 16.13
C ASN A 577 -32.81 -44.45 16.51
N SER A 578 -32.40 -45.69 16.18
CA SER A 578 -33.16 -46.89 16.54
C SER A 578 -33.29 -47.07 18.06
N THR A 579 -32.24 -46.76 18.85
CA THR A 579 -32.36 -46.82 20.33
C THR A 579 -33.33 -45.78 20.87
N LEU A 580 -33.31 -44.55 20.35
CA LEU A 580 -34.25 -43.50 20.76
C LEU A 580 -35.70 -43.83 20.35
N ALA A 581 -35.92 -44.40 19.16
CA ALA A 581 -37.23 -44.85 18.70
C ALA A 581 -37.82 -45.95 19.60
N ASN A 582 -36.99 -46.93 19.98
CA ASN A 582 -37.38 -47.98 20.92
C ASN A 582 -37.70 -47.42 22.32
N SER A 583 -36.90 -46.48 22.84
CA SER A 583 -37.17 -45.82 24.13
C SER A 583 -38.45 -44.97 24.09
N LEU A 584 -38.65 -44.18 23.03
CA LEU A 584 -39.87 -43.38 22.83
C LEU A 584 -41.12 -44.26 22.78
N TRP A 585 -41.07 -45.36 22.03
CA TRP A 585 -42.15 -46.34 21.98
C TRP A 585 -42.40 -47.00 23.34
N GLN A 586 -41.36 -47.35 24.10
CA GLN A 586 -41.50 -47.96 25.43
C GLN A 586 -42.11 -47.00 26.45
N SER A 587 -41.68 -45.73 26.50
CA SER A 587 -42.22 -44.73 27.43
C SER A 587 -43.66 -44.33 27.05
N TRP A 588 -43.98 -44.23 25.75
CA TRP A 588 -45.37 -44.09 25.28
C TRP A 588 -46.24 -45.30 25.62
N LYS A 589 -45.75 -46.52 25.38
CA LYS A 589 -46.53 -47.75 25.62
C LYS A 589 -46.86 -47.94 27.10
N GLN A 590 -45.91 -47.67 27.99
CA GLN A 590 -46.13 -47.66 29.44
C GLN A 590 -47.15 -46.60 29.88
N LEU A 591 -47.14 -45.43 29.24
CA LEU A 591 -48.08 -44.34 29.51
C LEU A 591 -49.50 -44.70 29.00
N ASP A 592 -49.63 -45.17 27.77
CA ASP A 592 -50.91 -45.56 27.16
C ASP A 592 -51.57 -46.72 27.92
N ASP A 593 -50.88 -47.82 28.21
CA ASP A 593 -51.48 -48.99 28.87
C ASP A 593 -52.13 -48.65 30.23
N ILE A 594 -51.42 -47.88 31.07
CA ILE A 594 -51.96 -47.42 32.35
C ILE A 594 -53.10 -46.42 32.13
N SER A 595 -52.97 -45.55 31.12
CA SER A 595 -53.96 -44.55 30.81
C SER A 595 -55.26 -45.15 30.24
N GLN A 596 -55.20 -46.23 29.47
CA GLN A 596 -56.39 -46.97 29.00
C GLN A 596 -57.06 -47.77 30.11
N GLU A 597 -56.30 -48.37 31.03
CA GLU A 597 -56.85 -49.01 32.23
C GLU A 597 -57.58 -47.97 33.11
N GLN A 598 -56.98 -46.80 33.35
CA GLN A 598 -57.62 -45.73 34.12
C GLN A 598 -58.86 -45.17 33.42
N LEU A 599 -58.78 -44.92 32.10
CA LEU A 599 -59.94 -44.52 31.31
C LEU A 599 -61.06 -45.58 31.34
N THR A 600 -60.71 -46.86 31.40
CA THR A 600 -61.66 -47.97 31.56
C THR A 600 -62.30 -47.96 32.95
N ARG A 601 -61.52 -47.75 34.02
CA ARG A 601 -62.04 -47.58 35.40
C ARG A 601 -63.02 -46.42 35.48
N LEU A 602 -62.68 -45.26 34.93
CA LEU A 602 -63.55 -44.08 34.86
C LEU A 602 -64.84 -44.36 34.05
N ARG A 603 -64.72 -44.92 32.84
CA ARG A 603 -65.87 -45.29 31.97
C ARG A 603 -66.83 -46.25 32.67
N VAL A 604 -66.33 -47.36 33.24
CA VAL A 604 -67.16 -48.37 33.92
C VAL A 604 -67.81 -47.78 35.18
N SER A 605 -67.10 -46.93 35.93
CA SER A 605 -67.65 -46.24 37.11
C SER A 605 -68.75 -45.25 36.72
N THR A 606 -68.58 -44.49 35.64
CA THR A 606 -69.62 -43.58 35.13
C THR A 606 -70.89 -44.36 34.76
N VAL A 607 -70.74 -45.49 34.06
CA VAL A 607 -71.85 -46.37 33.67
C VAL A 607 -72.52 -47.00 34.90
N TYR A 608 -71.75 -47.48 35.88
CA TYR A 608 -72.29 -48.04 37.12
C TYR A 608 -73.11 -47.00 37.90
N HIS A 609 -72.58 -45.79 38.14
CA HIS A 609 -73.29 -44.74 38.87
C HIS A 609 -74.58 -44.31 38.14
N ARG A 610 -74.50 -44.02 36.83
CA ARG A 610 -75.68 -43.66 36.02
C ARG A 610 -76.75 -44.75 36.01
N ASN A 611 -76.35 -46.02 35.88
CA ASN A 611 -77.28 -47.15 35.89
C ASN A 611 -77.92 -47.34 37.28
N VAL A 612 -77.13 -47.30 38.36
CA VAL A 612 -77.66 -47.37 39.73
C VAL A 612 -78.64 -46.25 40.00
N ASP A 613 -78.29 -44.99 39.72
CA ASP A 613 -79.18 -43.87 40.04
C ASP A 613 -80.48 -43.93 39.21
N LYS A 614 -80.39 -44.38 37.95
CA LYS A 614 -81.58 -44.72 37.12
C LYS A 614 -82.43 -45.82 37.75
N TYR A 615 -81.84 -46.93 38.20
CA TYR A 615 -82.62 -48.01 38.82
C TYR A 615 -83.18 -47.62 40.19
N CYS A 616 -82.47 -46.82 40.98
CA CYS A 616 -82.98 -46.23 42.23
C CYS A 616 -84.22 -45.37 41.98
N VAL A 617 -84.24 -44.57 40.91
CA VAL A 617 -85.42 -43.80 40.50
C VAL A 617 -86.53 -44.74 40.07
N GLN A 618 -86.26 -45.68 39.15
CA GLN A 618 -87.27 -46.61 38.62
C GLN A 618 -87.86 -47.55 39.69
N LEU A 619 -87.09 -47.95 40.71
CA LEU A 619 -87.60 -48.72 41.85
C LEU A 619 -88.55 -47.87 42.71
N ARG A 620 -88.19 -46.61 43.01
CA ARG A 620 -89.04 -45.69 43.79
C ARG A 620 -90.33 -45.33 43.05
N GLU A 621 -90.24 -45.00 41.76
CA GLU A 621 -91.40 -44.80 40.88
C GLU A 621 -92.30 -46.04 40.88
N LEU A 622 -91.73 -47.24 40.76
CA LEU A 622 -92.51 -48.47 40.76
C LEU A 622 -93.18 -48.71 42.12
N MET A 623 -92.48 -48.50 43.25
CA MET A 623 -93.06 -48.56 44.60
C MET A 623 -94.20 -47.55 44.78
N GLU A 624 -94.09 -46.33 44.25
CA GLU A 624 -95.17 -45.33 44.26
C GLU A 624 -96.38 -45.80 43.42
N THR A 625 -96.14 -46.43 42.25
CA THR A 625 -97.25 -47.05 41.50
C THR A 625 -97.86 -48.26 42.21
N VAL A 626 -97.11 -48.98 43.06
CA VAL A 626 -97.65 -50.06 43.91
C VAL A 626 -98.52 -49.47 45.01
N GLN A 627 -98.06 -48.43 45.71
CA GLN A 627 -98.80 -47.77 46.79
C GLN A 627 -100.11 -47.16 46.28
N THR A 628 -100.05 -46.39 45.19
CA THR A 628 -101.27 -45.82 44.56
C THR A 628 -102.24 -46.88 44.01
N ILE A 629 -101.79 -48.12 43.74
CA ILE A 629 -102.67 -49.26 43.43
C ILE A 629 -103.31 -49.85 44.71
N GLN A 630 -102.65 -49.79 45.87
CA GLN A 630 -103.23 -50.20 47.16
C GLN A 630 -104.31 -49.21 47.65
N ASP A 631 -104.07 -47.91 47.45
CA ASP A 631 -104.97 -46.84 47.94
C ASP A 631 -106.24 -46.68 47.07
N GLU A 632 -106.26 -47.24 45.86
CA GLU A 632 -107.42 -47.26 44.95
C GLU A 632 -108.48 -48.31 45.37
N ASN A 633 -109.57 -47.84 46.00
CA ASN A 633 -110.60 -48.69 46.59
C ASN A 633 -111.32 -49.61 45.56
N ASN A 634 -111.65 -50.83 46.00
CA ASN A 634 -111.64 -52.07 45.20
C ASN A 634 -112.88 -52.33 44.28
N ASN A 635 -113.39 -51.29 43.61
CA ASN A 635 -114.67 -51.34 42.87
C ASN A 635 -114.56 -51.77 41.40
N ASN A 636 -113.38 -52.12 40.85
CA ASN A 636 -113.26 -52.54 39.45
C ASN A 636 -112.12 -53.56 39.21
N THR A 637 -112.39 -54.81 39.56
CA THR A 637 -111.40 -55.89 39.75
C THR A 637 -110.58 -56.25 38.50
N SER A 638 -111.09 -56.04 37.30
CA SER A 638 -110.37 -56.35 36.05
C SER A 638 -109.28 -55.32 35.75
N LYS A 639 -109.57 -54.02 35.91
CA LYS A 639 -108.63 -52.92 35.63
C LYS A 639 -107.49 -52.89 36.65
N HIS A 640 -107.79 -53.17 37.92
CA HIS A 640 -106.81 -53.32 39.00
C HIS A 640 -105.86 -54.51 38.72
N LYS A 641 -106.38 -55.70 38.40
CA LYS A 641 -105.55 -56.86 37.99
C LYS A 641 -104.70 -56.56 36.74
N GLY A 642 -105.19 -55.75 35.81
CA GLY A 642 -104.43 -55.30 34.63
C GLY A 642 -103.24 -54.40 34.97
N ARG A 643 -103.41 -53.42 35.87
CA ARG A 643 -102.31 -52.57 36.37
C ARG A 643 -101.28 -53.37 37.15
N LEU A 644 -101.73 -54.24 38.07
CA LEU A 644 -100.83 -55.06 38.88
C LEU A 644 -99.98 -56.01 38.02
N ARG A 645 -100.54 -56.61 36.95
CA ARG A 645 -99.76 -57.40 35.97
C ARG A 645 -98.69 -56.58 35.27
N LYS A 646 -98.98 -55.34 34.85
CA LYS A 646 -97.96 -54.45 34.26
C LYS A 646 -96.86 -54.11 35.26
N CYS A 647 -97.22 -53.83 36.51
CA CYS A 647 -96.26 -53.57 37.58
C CYS A 647 -95.32 -54.77 37.82
N LEU A 648 -95.85 -55.99 37.88
CA LEU A 648 -95.06 -57.21 38.07
C LEU A 648 -94.08 -57.47 36.92
N VAL A 649 -94.48 -57.23 35.67
CA VAL A 649 -93.60 -57.35 34.49
C VAL A 649 -92.51 -56.25 34.50
N SER A 650 -92.85 -55.02 34.87
CA SER A 650 -91.86 -53.95 35.05
C SER A 650 -90.87 -54.26 36.18
N ARG A 651 -91.34 -54.81 37.31
CA ARG A 651 -90.50 -55.30 38.41
C ARG A 651 -89.51 -56.34 37.91
N GLU A 652 -89.98 -57.39 37.23
CA GLU A 652 -89.10 -58.47 36.76
C GLU A 652 -88.01 -57.94 35.83
N LYS A 653 -88.36 -57.03 34.91
CA LYS A 653 -87.38 -56.34 34.05
C LYS A 653 -86.39 -55.49 34.85
N ILE A 654 -86.85 -54.66 35.79
CA ILE A 654 -85.98 -53.78 36.60
C ILE A 654 -85.07 -54.62 37.53
N LEU A 655 -85.60 -55.67 38.17
CA LEU A 655 -84.82 -56.53 39.07
C LEU A 655 -83.76 -57.36 38.34
N LEU A 656 -83.99 -57.76 37.09
CA LEU A 656 -82.97 -58.40 36.26
C LEU A 656 -81.80 -57.45 35.96
N GLU A 657 -82.08 -56.18 35.65
CA GLU A 657 -81.03 -55.16 35.42
C GLU A 657 -80.36 -54.70 36.71
N VAL A 658 -81.11 -54.56 37.81
CA VAL A 658 -80.56 -54.36 39.17
C VAL A 658 -79.65 -55.52 39.55
N GLY A 659 -80.05 -56.76 39.32
CA GLY A 659 -79.24 -57.95 39.56
C GLY A 659 -78.00 -58.05 38.66
N ARG A 660 -77.96 -57.36 37.52
CA ARG A 660 -76.73 -57.14 36.72
C ARG A 660 -75.89 -56.02 37.33
N SER A 661 -76.49 -54.89 37.69
CA SER A 661 -75.82 -53.75 38.32
C SER A 661 -75.17 -54.10 39.67
N VAL A 662 -75.82 -54.92 40.50
CA VAL A 662 -75.28 -55.41 41.78
C VAL A 662 -74.07 -56.32 41.57
N ARG A 663 -74.02 -57.11 40.49
CA ARG A 663 -72.81 -57.86 40.10
C ARG A 663 -71.71 -56.92 39.60
N LEU A 664 -72.05 -55.95 38.74
CA LEU A 664 -71.12 -54.95 38.23
C LEU A 664 -70.47 -54.15 39.37
N GLY A 665 -71.25 -53.64 40.33
CA GLY A 665 -70.74 -52.91 41.49
C GLY A 665 -69.83 -53.74 42.39
N ARG A 666 -70.13 -55.03 42.59
CA ARG A 666 -69.25 -55.96 43.32
C ARG A 666 -67.94 -56.21 42.59
N MET A 667 -67.96 -56.32 41.26
CA MET A 667 -66.74 -56.46 40.44
C MET A 667 -65.93 -55.16 40.39
N LEU A 668 -66.61 -54.02 40.25
CA LEU A 668 -66.00 -52.69 40.22
C LEU A 668 -65.31 -52.37 41.56
N LYS A 669 -65.94 -52.69 42.69
CA LYS A 669 -65.30 -52.59 44.02
C LYS A 669 -63.98 -53.33 44.10
N THR A 670 -63.87 -54.52 43.51
CA THR A 670 -62.62 -55.28 43.47
C THR A 670 -61.59 -54.56 42.59
N ARG A 671 -61.97 -54.21 41.35
CA ARG A 671 -61.07 -53.54 40.40
C ARG A 671 -60.55 -52.17 40.86
N LEU A 672 -61.37 -51.37 41.54
CA LEU A 672 -60.94 -50.07 42.09
C LEU A 672 -59.89 -50.19 43.20
N ARG A 673 -59.78 -51.36 43.85
CA ARG A 673 -58.75 -51.66 44.87
C ARG A 673 -57.51 -52.37 44.31
N GLU A 674 -57.51 -52.73 43.03
CA GLU A 674 -56.31 -53.20 42.34
C GLU A 674 -55.44 -51.99 41.96
N PRO A 675 -54.10 -52.09 41.99
CA PRO A 675 -53.22 -51.01 41.54
C PRO A 675 -53.41 -50.71 40.05
N LEU A 676 -52.99 -49.53 39.61
CA LEU A 676 -52.97 -49.14 38.20
C LEU A 676 -51.71 -49.65 37.47
N CYS A 677 -50.60 -49.81 38.18
CA CYS A 677 -49.40 -50.48 37.67
C CYS A 677 -48.65 -51.23 38.78
N VAL A 678 -47.76 -52.14 38.41
CA VAL A 678 -47.00 -52.99 39.35
C VAL A 678 -46.03 -52.18 40.22
N GLN A 679 -45.62 -51.00 39.74
CA GLN A 679 -44.69 -50.09 40.42
C GLN A 679 -45.36 -49.23 41.51
N GLN A 680 -46.70 -49.11 41.54
CA GLN A 680 -47.38 -48.41 42.63
C GLN A 680 -47.28 -49.19 43.94
N LYS A 681 -46.91 -48.51 45.04
CA LYS A 681 -46.81 -49.16 46.35
C LYS A 681 -48.20 -49.49 46.89
N ASN A 682 -48.33 -50.70 47.43
CA ASN A 682 -49.57 -51.24 48.01
C ASN A 682 -50.16 -50.43 49.18
N GLU A 683 -49.42 -49.50 49.77
CA GLU A 683 -49.92 -48.60 50.82
C GLU A 683 -50.69 -47.42 50.20
N ASP A 684 -50.10 -46.73 49.22
CA ASP A 684 -50.69 -45.54 48.59
C ASP A 684 -52.00 -45.86 47.84
N VAL A 685 -52.02 -47.00 47.13
CA VAL A 685 -53.17 -47.49 46.35
C VAL A 685 -54.42 -47.74 47.20
N ARG A 686 -54.25 -48.19 48.45
CA ARG A 686 -55.39 -48.54 49.33
C ARG A 686 -56.25 -47.34 49.70
N TYR A 687 -55.68 -46.14 49.74
CA TYR A 687 -56.39 -44.93 50.12
C TYR A 687 -56.90 -44.13 48.92
N LEU A 688 -56.22 -44.22 47.76
CA LEU A 688 -56.54 -43.47 46.54
C LEU A 688 -57.99 -43.61 46.06
N ASN A 689 -58.56 -44.82 46.08
CA ASN A 689 -59.90 -45.10 45.56
C ASN A 689 -60.95 -45.45 46.64
N GLU A 690 -60.62 -45.38 47.93
CA GLU A 690 -61.52 -45.92 48.97
C GLU A 690 -62.84 -45.12 49.07
N SER A 691 -62.82 -43.79 48.79
CA SER A 691 -64.05 -42.98 48.70
C SER A 691 -64.98 -43.43 47.56
N ALA A 692 -64.41 -43.77 46.39
CA ALA A 692 -65.18 -44.32 45.27
C ALA A 692 -65.72 -45.72 45.61
N VAL A 693 -64.92 -46.55 46.26
CA VAL A 693 -65.33 -47.88 46.73
C VAL A 693 -66.47 -47.79 47.75
N ASP A 694 -66.41 -46.84 48.70
CA ASP A 694 -67.46 -46.64 49.69
C ASP A 694 -68.73 -46.06 49.07
N SER A 695 -68.63 -45.14 48.11
CA SER A 695 -69.78 -44.69 47.32
C SER A 695 -70.43 -45.83 46.53
N VAL A 696 -69.62 -46.70 45.91
CA VAL A 696 -70.09 -47.93 45.27
C VAL A 696 -70.79 -48.85 46.29
N CYS A 697 -70.26 -49.01 47.51
CA CYS A 697 -70.92 -49.80 48.56
C CYS A 697 -72.26 -49.20 49.01
N GLN A 698 -72.31 -47.89 49.22
CA GLN A 698 -73.51 -47.17 49.64
C GLN A 698 -74.60 -47.29 48.57
N LYS A 699 -74.25 -47.05 47.30
CA LYS A 699 -75.15 -47.22 46.15
C LYS A 699 -75.61 -48.67 45.96
N LEU A 700 -74.73 -49.65 46.18
CA LEU A 700 -75.09 -51.07 46.19
C LEU A 700 -76.12 -51.41 47.28
N SER A 701 -75.94 -50.86 48.49
CA SER A 701 -76.87 -51.04 49.60
C SER A 701 -78.24 -50.43 49.29
N ILE A 702 -78.27 -49.17 48.86
CA ILE A 702 -79.52 -48.44 48.54
C ILE A 702 -80.32 -49.15 47.43
N VAL A 703 -79.66 -49.63 46.36
CA VAL A 703 -80.33 -50.39 45.29
C VAL A 703 -80.90 -51.71 45.79
N THR A 704 -80.14 -52.42 46.64
CA THR A 704 -80.58 -53.72 47.18
C THR A 704 -81.75 -53.54 48.14
N GLU A 705 -81.69 -52.54 49.02
CA GLU A 705 -82.75 -52.21 49.96
C GLU A 705 -84.04 -51.77 49.24
N LEU A 706 -83.95 -50.91 48.21
CA LEU A 706 -85.10 -50.51 47.40
C LEU A 706 -85.73 -51.70 46.65
N ALA A 707 -84.92 -52.67 46.21
CA ALA A 707 -85.42 -53.91 45.61
C ALA A 707 -86.14 -54.80 46.64
N GLU A 708 -85.58 -54.95 47.85
CA GLU A 708 -86.20 -55.71 48.94
C GLU A 708 -87.49 -55.04 49.47
N GLN A 709 -87.54 -53.71 49.55
CA GLN A 709 -88.75 -52.95 49.90
C GLN A 709 -89.86 -53.07 48.83
N LEU A 710 -89.50 -53.06 47.54
CA LEU A 710 -90.43 -53.34 46.44
C LEU A 710 -90.98 -54.78 46.53
N ASP A 711 -90.13 -55.76 46.84
CA ASP A 711 -90.53 -57.15 47.00
C ASP A 711 -91.44 -57.36 48.22
N PHE A 712 -91.18 -56.67 49.33
CA PHE A 712 -92.03 -56.69 50.52
C PHE A 712 -93.41 -56.07 50.27
N THR A 713 -93.47 -54.88 49.68
CA THR A 713 -94.74 -54.17 49.38
C THR A 713 -95.62 -54.96 48.41
N LEU A 714 -95.04 -55.63 47.41
CA LEU A 714 -95.76 -56.52 46.51
C LEU A 714 -96.14 -57.87 47.15
N SER A 715 -95.34 -58.38 48.10
CA SER A 715 -95.70 -59.59 48.85
C SER A 715 -96.92 -59.38 49.76
N GLY A 716 -97.11 -58.18 50.32
CA GLY A 716 -98.33 -57.82 51.04
C GLY A 716 -99.59 -57.85 50.15
N LEU A 717 -99.48 -57.37 48.90
CA LEU A 717 -100.52 -57.47 47.87
C LEU A 717 -100.83 -58.92 47.45
N ALA A 718 -99.82 -59.79 47.43
CA ALA A 718 -100.03 -61.21 47.16
C ALA A 718 -100.83 -61.86 48.31
N GLN A 719 -100.44 -61.65 49.57
CA GLN A 719 -101.09 -62.27 50.72
C GLN A 719 -102.55 -61.83 50.91
N SER A 720 -102.90 -60.57 50.58
CA SER A 720 -104.29 -60.11 50.62
C SER A 720 -105.21 -60.72 49.55
N THR A 721 -104.66 -61.49 48.59
CA THR A 721 -105.39 -62.04 47.43
C THR A 721 -105.50 -63.58 47.45
N VAL A 722 -104.90 -64.28 48.42
CA VAL A 722 -104.60 -65.72 48.35
C VAL A 722 -105.65 -66.67 48.96
N THR A 723 -106.71 -66.17 49.61
CA THR A 723 -107.65 -67.02 50.39
C THR A 723 -108.95 -67.46 49.69
N HIS A 724 -109.13 -67.27 48.36
CA HIS A 724 -110.41 -67.66 47.73
C HIS A 724 -110.42 -68.15 46.25
N VAL A 725 -109.36 -68.81 45.77
CA VAL A 725 -109.43 -69.64 44.54
C VAL A 725 -108.63 -70.95 44.70
N LEU A 726 -109.18 -71.92 45.43
CA LEU A 726 -108.70 -73.31 45.47
C LEU A 726 -109.89 -74.27 45.60
N ASP A 727 -110.70 -74.36 44.54
CA ASP A 727 -111.52 -75.53 44.21
C ASP A 727 -112.16 -75.33 42.81
N ASP A 728 -111.42 -75.67 41.75
CA ASP A 728 -111.88 -76.59 40.67
C ASP A 728 -110.71 -76.86 39.68
N SER A 729 -110.82 -77.95 38.92
CA SER A 729 -109.93 -78.46 37.86
C SER A 729 -108.56 -79.00 38.29
N SER A 730 -108.31 -80.24 37.85
CA SER A 730 -107.09 -81.03 38.03
C SER A 730 -105.81 -80.30 37.60
N GLY A 731 -104.83 -80.20 38.50
CA GLY A 731 -103.57 -79.53 38.22
C GLY A 731 -102.54 -80.38 37.46
N ASN A 732 -101.78 -79.75 36.56
CA ASN A 732 -100.44 -80.18 36.19
C ASN A 732 -99.62 -79.00 35.59
N VAL A 733 -99.34 -77.96 36.39
CA VAL A 733 -98.64 -76.74 35.93
C VAL A 733 -97.48 -76.38 36.87
N THR A 734 -96.45 -77.24 36.90
CA THR A 734 -95.18 -76.97 37.61
C THR A 734 -93.95 -77.62 36.97
N GLN A 735 -93.96 -77.92 35.66
CA GLN A 735 -92.76 -78.47 34.99
C GLN A 735 -92.48 -78.07 33.53
N GLU A 736 -93.45 -77.54 32.75
CA GLU A 736 -93.23 -77.32 31.30
C GLU A 736 -92.50 -76.02 30.92
N TRP A 737 -92.50 -74.97 31.76
CA TRP A 737 -91.82 -73.70 31.43
C TRP A 737 -90.28 -73.89 31.36
N TYR A 738 -89.70 -74.61 32.31
CA TYR A 738 -88.24 -74.74 32.45
C TYR A 738 -87.58 -75.67 31.42
N VAL A 739 -88.35 -76.40 30.60
CA VAL A 739 -87.80 -77.39 29.66
C VAL A 739 -87.63 -76.82 28.24
N ASN A 740 -88.43 -75.82 27.85
CA ASN A 740 -88.49 -75.34 26.46
C ASN A 740 -87.42 -74.30 26.07
N LEU A 741 -86.55 -73.85 26.98
CA LEU A 741 -85.40 -73.00 26.61
C LEU A 741 -84.14 -73.77 26.16
N ASN A 742 -84.08 -75.09 26.36
CA ASN A 742 -82.88 -75.91 26.07
C ASN A 742 -83.02 -76.83 24.84
N LYS A 743 -83.95 -76.55 23.91
CA LYS A 743 -84.15 -77.34 22.67
C LYS A 743 -84.44 -76.50 21.42
N VAL A 744 -83.56 -75.54 21.14
CA VAL A 744 -83.34 -75.03 19.77
C VAL A 744 -81.84 -75.12 19.40
N SER A 745 -81.26 -76.29 19.67
CA SER A 745 -80.05 -76.77 18.99
C SER A 745 -80.41 -78.02 18.18
N ASP A 746 -79.62 -78.29 17.14
CA ASP A 746 -79.60 -79.54 16.38
C ASP A 746 -80.89 -79.97 15.68
N ARG A 747 -81.10 -79.42 14.47
CA ARG A 747 -81.43 -80.26 13.33
C ARG A 747 -80.83 -79.76 12.02
N ASN A 748 -80.26 -80.72 11.28
CA ASN A 748 -79.86 -80.65 9.86
C ASN A 748 -78.68 -79.75 9.48
N ASN A 749 -77.50 -80.08 10.00
CA ASN A 749 -76.26 -79.96 9.22
C ASN A 749 -76.26 -81.01 8.08
N LYS A 750 -76.15 -80.59 6.80
CA LYS A 750 -75.21 -81.12 5.78
C LYS A 750 -75.48 -80.65 4.35
N ASN A 751 -74.37 -80.32 3.64
CA ASN A 751 -74.12 -80.47 2.19
C ASN A 751 -75.02 -79.69 1.20
N CYS A 752 -74.58 -79.26 0.00
CA CYS A 752 -73.26 -79.01 -0.61
C CYS A 752 -73.54 -78.35 -2.00
N SER A 753 -72.52 -77.73 -2.62
CA SER A 753 -72.34 -77.60 -4.09
C SER A 753 -73.39 -76.88 -4.97
N THR A 754 -72.95 -75.72 -5.51
CA THR A 754 -72.80 -75.46 -6.96
C THR A 754 -73.92 -74.75 -7.77
N GLU A 755 -73.58 -73.52 -8.19
CA GLU A 755 -73.89 -72.80 -9.46
C GLU A 755 -75.31 -72.29 -9.84
N MET A 756 -75.26 -71.16 -10.56
CA MET A 756 -76.24 -70.62 -11.55
C MET A 756 -77.67 -70.30 -11.03
N LYS A 757 -78.35 -69.22 -11.46
CA LYS A 757 -78.11 -68.25 -12.54
C LYS A 757 -79.13 -67.09 -12.37
N MET A 758 -78.83 -65.90 -12.91
CA MET A 758 -79.83 -64.94 -13.45
C MET A 758 -80.87 -64.36 -12.45
N GLU A 759 -81.49 -63.21 -12.66
CA GLU A 759 -81.15 -61.96 -13.38
C GLU A 759 -82.18 -60.92 -12.92
N GLU A 760 -81.95 -59.62 -13.16
CA GLU A 760 -83.01 -58.60 -13.22
C GLU A 760 -83.84 -58.30 -11.93
N ASN A 761 -84.50 -57.15 -11.77
CA ASN A 761 -84.22 -55.75 -12.19
C ASN A 761 -85.08 -54.82 -11.28
N ILE A 762 -85.01 -53.49 -11.46
CA ILE A 762 -86.07 -52.50 -11.10
C ILE A 762 -86.34 -52.32 -9.57
N GLN A 763 -86.03 -51.19 -8.92
CA GLN A 763 -86.73 -49.88 -8.96
C GLN A 763 -88.22 -49.96 -8.48
N SER A 764 -88.81 -49.01 -7.74
CA SER A 764 -88.34 -47.73 -7.17
C SER A 764 -89.41 -47.11 -6.25
N GLY A 765 -89.01 -46.42 -5.17
CA GLY A 765 -89.85 -45.45 -4.43
C GLY A 765 -91.05 -46.04 -3.65
N SER A 766 -91.92 -45.24 -2.99
CA SER A 766 -91.82 -43.83 -2.58
C SER A 766 -92.87 -43.52 -1.49
N SER A 767 -92.71 -42.43 -0.73
CA SER A 767 -93.59 -41.88 0.34
C SER A 767 -93.92 -42.81 1.54
N ARG A 768 -93.71 -42.46 2.83
CA ARG A 768 -93.71 -41.22 3.64
C ARG A 768 -95.08 -40.82 4.23
N SER A 769 -95.29 -41.18 5.50
CA SER A 769 -95.95 -40.35 6.52
C SER A 769 -95.81 -40.93 7.94
N ASP A 770 -94.90 -40.33 8.71
CA ASP A 770 -95.03 -39.91 10.12
C ASP A 770 -95.79 -40.77 11.14
N ALA A 771 -95.06 -41.43 12.06
CA ALA A 771 -95.32 -41.42 13.52
C ALA A 771 -94.14 -42.03 14.32
N GLU A 772 -93.73 -41.32 15.38
CA GLU A 772 -92.70 -41.62 16.39
C GLU A 772 -92.70 -43.06 16.95
N ASP A 773 -91.53 -43.74 17.02
CA ASP A 773 -91.12 -44.53 18.21
C ASP A 773 -89.59 -44.83 18.24
N PHE A 774 -89.09 -45.28 19.40
CA PHE A 774 -87.66 -45.39 19.78
C PHE A 774 -86.80 -46.41 19.01
N VAL A 775 -85.61 -46.01 18.55
CA VAL A 775 -84.45 -46.90 18.29
C VAL A 775 -83.14 -46.25 18.74
N THR A 776 -82.23 -47.06 19.32
CA THR A 776 -80.88 -46.65 19.76
C THR A 776 -79.90 -46.48 18.59
N ALA A 777 -79.16 -45.37 18.55
CA ALA A 777 -78.14 -45.13 17.55
C ALA A 777 -76.76 -45.69 17.94
N SER A 778 -76.16 -46.45 17.04
CA SER A 778 -74.71 -46.49 16.81
C SER A 778 -74.50 -46.26 15.32
N ASP A 779 -73.53 -45.38 15.00
CA ASP A 779 -72.91 -45.16 13.69
C ASP A 779 -73.74 -44.50 12.55
N CYS A 780 -73.02 -43.64 11.81
CA CYS A 780 -73.43 -42.88 10.61
C CYS A 780 -74.56 -41.84 10.82
N THR A 781 -74.58 -40.67 10.18
CA THR A 781 -73.93 -40.19 8.94
C THR A 781 -73.37 -38.76 9.08
N GLY A 782 -72.80 -38.18 8.01
CA GLY A 782 -72.43 -36.75 7.95
C GLY A 782 -72.90 -36.03 6.68
N THR A 783 -72.88 -34.70 6.74
CA THR A 783 -73.12 -33.71 5.64
C THR A 783 -74.57 -33.60 5.12
N PRO A 784 -74.97 -32.50 4.42
CA PRO A 784 -74.32 -31.20 4.12
C PRO A 784 -75.11 -30.03 4.84
N PRO A 785 -75.29 -28.77 4.36
CA PRO A 785 -74.66 -27.97 3.28
C PRO A 785 -74.35 -26.45 3.60
N SER A 786 -73.75 -25.77 2.61
CA SER A 786 -73.98 -24.35 2.20
C SER A 786 -73.62 -23.11 3.07
N ARG A 787 -72.50 -22.45 2.69
CA ARG A 787 -72.38 -21.05 2.18
C ARG A 787 -72.90 -19.86 3.05
N SER A 788 -72.18 -18.76 3.28
CA SER A 788 -70.96 -18.15 2.66
C SER A 788 -70.14 -17.39 3.75
N SER A 789 -69.01 -16.69 3.54
CA SER A 789 -68.30 -16.10 2.36
C SER A 789 -66.83 -15.73 2.70
N SER A 790 -65.99 -15.43 1.68
CA SER A 790 -64.55 -15.04 1.76
C SER A 790 -63.59 -16.22 2.00
N SER A 791 -62.76 -16.75 1.08
CA SER A 791 -62.37 -16.44 -0.33
C SER A 791 -61.50 -15.20 -0.54
N TYR A 792 -60.35 -15.19 -1.25
CA TYR A 792 -59.53 -16.21 -1.97
C TYR A 792 -58.01 -15.85 -1.78
N HIS A 793 -56.93 -16.46 -2.32
CA HIS A 793 -56.51 -17.53 -3.27
C HIS A 793 -55.16 -18.13 -2.70
N THR A 794 -54.48 -19.25 -3.05
CA THR A 794 -54.22 -20.13 -4.25
C THR A 794 -53.31 -19.50 -5.33
N PRO A 795 -52.49 -20.26 -6.12
CA PRO A 795 -52.34 -21.72 -6.30
C PRO A 795 -51.09 -22.31 -5.57
N SER A 796 -50.87 -23.63 -5.40
CA SER A 796 -50.97 -24.83 -6.29
C SER A 796 -49.77 -24.99 -7.26
N GLU A 797 -49.31 -26.19 -7.63
CA GLU A 797 -49.96 -27.53 -7.56
C GLU A 797 -48.93 -28.69 -7.48
N GLY A 798 -49.37 -29.92 -7.13
CA GLY A 798 -48.53 -31.13 -7.10
C GLY A 798 -49.32 -32.43 -6.85
N GLU A 799 -49.59 -33.19 -7.91
CA GLU A 799 -50.24 -34.51 -7.92
C GLU A 799 -49.25 -35.66 -7.59
N ALA A 800 -49.61 -36.87 -7.14
CA ALA A 800 -50.86 -37.44 -6.59
C ALA A 800 -50.57 -38.88 -6.01
N THR A 801 -51.61 -39.70 -5.83
CA THR A 801 -51.64 -41.14 -5.43
C THR A 801 -51.62 -41.43 -3.91
N SER A 802 -51.95 -42.68 -3.53
CA SER A 802 -52.76 -42.95 -2.34
C SER A 802 -52.46 -44.27 -1.60
N ASN A 803 -52.89 -44.29 -0.33
CA ASN A 803 -53.20 -45.46 0.51
C ASN A 803 -52.10 -46.54 0.70
N SER A 804 -51.40 -46.49 1.85
CA SER A 804 -51.75 -47.34 3.02
C SER A 804 -50.80 -47.09 4.21
N PRO A 805 -51.27 -47.13 5.47
CA PRO A 805 -50.41 -47.03 6.65
C PRO A 805 -49.76 -48.39 6.98
N TRP A 806 -48.42 -48.44 6.98
CA TRP A 806 -47.67 -49.65 7.32
C TRP A 806 -47.24 -49.65 8.79
N TRP A 807 -47.96 -50.37 9.64
CA TRP A 807 -47.46 -50.86 10.93
C TRP A 807 -47.96 -52.29 11.16
N GLU A 808 -47.36 -53.26 10.49
CA GLU A 808 -47.57 -54.67 10.82
C GLU A 808 -46.29 -55.44 10.52
N LEU A 809 -45.51 -55.71 11.56
CA LEU A 809 -44.36 -56.60 11.50
C LEU A 809 -44.21 -57.31 12.83
N ASP A 810 -44.52 -58.61 12.84
CA ASP A 810 -44.05 -59.52 13.86
C ASP A 810 -43.42 -60.74 13.16
N THR A 811 -42.40 -61.32 13.78
CA THR A 811 -41.43 -62.22 13.10
C THR A 811 -41.84 -63.69 13.13
N ILE A 812 -41.30 -64.54 12.21
CA ILE A 812 -40.60 -65.83 12.51
C ILE A 812 -40.31 -66.73 11.27
N ILE A 813 -39.01 -67.03 11.07
CA ILE A 813 -38.33 -68.28 10.60
C ILE A 813 -38.43 -68.82 9.14
N ASP A 814 -37.22 -69.04 8.58
CA ASP A 814 -36.67 -70.00 7.60
C ASP A 814 -37.45 -70.57 6.40
N ALA A 815 -36.84 -70.46 5.21
CA ALA A 815 -36.52 -71.60 4.31
C ALA A 815 -35.50 -71.23 3.20
N ASP A 816 -34.64 -72.18 2.80
CA ASP A 816 -33.80 -72.11 1.59
C ASP A 816 -34.63 -72.14 0.29
N THR A 817 -34.24 -71.40 -0.77
CA THR A 817 -33.79 -72.02 -2.05
C THR A 817 -33.26 -71.04 -3.13
N THR A 818 -32.01 -71.28 -3.53
CA THR A 818 -31.44 -71.28 -4.91
C THR A 818 -31.95 -70.36 -6.05
N MET A 819 -30.95 -69.67 -6.64
CA MET A 819 -30.66 -69.53 -8.10
C MET A 819 -31.46 -68.58 -9.03
N ASP A 820 -30.66 -67.86 -9.84
CA ASP A 820 -30.83 -67.53 -11.27
C ASP A 820 -32.06 -66.74 -11.80
N SER A 821 -31.92 -65.88 -12.83
CA SER A 821 -30.71 -65.33 -13.48
C SER A 821 -31.02 -64.11 -14.36
N SER A 822 -29.96 -63.41 -14.74
CA SER A 822 -29.87 -62.27 -15.66
C SER A 822 -30.67 -62.33 -16.96
N LYS A 823 -31.40 -61.24 -17.28
CA LYS A 823 -31.66 -60.65 -18.62
C LYS A 823 -32.50 -59.37 -18.46
N CYS A 824 -32.37 -58.30 -19.25
CA CYS A 824 -31.61 -58.05 -20.50
C CYS A 824 -30.80 -56.73 -20.39
N LEU A 825 -29.56 -56.64 -20.93
CA LEU A 825 -29.17 -56.11 -22.26
C LEU A 825 -29.50 -54.60 -22.48
N GLN A 826 -28.64 -53.72 -23.03
CA GLN A 826 -27.28 -53.87 -23.60
C GLN A 826 -26.60 -52.49 -23.84
N LEU A 827 -25.40 -52.49 -24.48
CA LEU A 827 -24.58 -51.37 -24.97
C LEU A 827 -23.63 -50.75 -23.91
N THR A 828 -22.37 -51.22 -23.81
CA THR A 828 -21.14 -50.89 -24.61
C THR A 828 -20.50 -49.54 -24.24
N ASP A 829 -19.18 -49.42 -24.10
CA ASP A 829 -18.10 -50.31 -24.56
C ASP A 829 -16.90 -50.41 -23.57
N GLU A 830 -15.97 -51.32 -23.83
CA GLU A 830 -14.91 -51.75 -22.91
C GLU A 830 -13.58 -50.96 -23.05
N SER A 831 -12.92 -50.63 -21.93
CA SER A 831 -11.50 -51.01 -21.64
C SER A 831 -10.93 -50.30 -20.40
N GLN A 832 -10.62 -51.09 -19.37
CA GLN A 832 -9.69 -50.78 -18.27
C GLN A 832 -8.81 -52.03 -18.05
N GLN A 833 -7.80 -51.91 -17.18
CA GLN A 833 -6.75 -52.91 -16.91
C GLN A 833 -5.68 -53.00 -18.02
N ASP A 834 -4.38 -53.10 -17.73
CA ASP A 834 -3.69 -53.08 -16.43
C ASP A 834 -2.20 -52.70 -16.63
N ILE A 835 -1.37 -52.91 -15.60
CA ILE A 835 0.11 -53.10 -15.60
C ILE A 835 0.92 -51.92 -15.03
N GLU A 836 1.22 -52.04 -13.74
CA GLU A 836 2.42 -51.52 -13.07
C GLU A 836 3.66 -52.39 -13.44
N VAL A 837 4.87 -51.93 -13.10
CA VAL A 837 6.15 -52.69 -13.06
C VAL A 837 6.94 -52.80 -14.39
N LYS A 838 8.02 -52.00 -14.57
CA LYS A 838 9.47 -52.38 -14.45
C LYS A 838 10.44 -51.56 -15.34
N ILE A 839 11.72 -51.51 -14.90
CA ILE A 839 12.96 -51.21 -15.66
C ILE A 839 13.08 -49.73 -16.10
N GLU A 840 13.99 -48.86 -15.62
CA GLU A 840 15.42 -48.96 -15.19
C GLU A 840 16.42 -48.93 -16.37
N LEU A 841 17.42 -48.04 -16.30
CA LEU A 841 18.52 -47.83 -17.27
C LEU A 841 18.17 -47.28 -18.67
N GLU A 842 18.32 -45.97 -18.90
CA GLU A 842 18.88 -45.46 -20.18
C GLU A 842 19.41 -44.00 -20.10
N GLU A 843 20.53 -43.77 -19.41
CA GLU A 843 21.33 -42.53 -19.63
C GLU A 843 22.82 -42.74 -19.30
N ASN A 844 23.52 -43.56 -20.08
CA ASN A 844 24.97 -43.74 -19.89
C ASN A 844 25.73 -44.26 -21.14
N GLU A 845 25.51 -43.66 -22.32
CA GLU A 845 26.42 -43.90 -23.46
C GLU A 845 26.50 -42.70 -24.43
N LEU A 846 27.51 -41.83 -24.24
CA LEU A 846 28.23 -41.10 -25.31
C LEU A 846 29.41 -40.29 -24.72
N ASN A 847 30.52 -40.96 -24.44
CA ASN A 847 31.74 -40.31 -23.91
C ASN A 847 33.01 -40.68 -24.72
N SER A 848 33.01 -40.28 -25.99
CA SER A 848 34.19 -40.12 -26.87
C SER A 848 33.74 -39.27 -28.06
N ALA A 849 34.50 -38.31 -28.62
CA ALA A 849 35.91 -37.93 -28.50
C ALA A 849 36.04 -36.41 -28.84
N ASN A 850 37.18 -35.71 -28.78
CA ASN A 850 38.60 -36.08 -28.61
C ASN A 850 39.27 -35.11 -27.62
N ALA A 851 40.39 -35.54 -27.04
CA ALA A 851 41.42 -34.62 -26.53
C ALA A 851 42.45 -34.34 -27.64
N SER A 852 42.95 -33.11 -27.73
CA SER A 852 44.16 -32.78 -28.49
C SER A 852 44.84 -31.53 -27.92
N ASP A 853 45.77 -31.80 -27.01
CA ASP A 853 46.98 -31.04 -26.65
C ASP A 853 47.07 -29.53 -26.98
N LEU A 854 47.31 -28.74 -25.92
CA LEU A 854 48.46 -27.84 -25.90
C LEU A 854 48.86 -27.49 -24.46
N GLN A 855 49.82 -28.25 -23.90
CA GLN A 855 50.61 -27.79 -22.76
C GLN A 855 51.65 -26.77 -23.22
N LEU A 856 51.95 -25.76 -22.39
CA LEU A 856 53.32 -25.34 -22.06
C LEU A 856 53.29 -24.26 -20.96
N ASN A 857 54.01 -24.54 -19.87
CA ASN A 857 54.61 -23.65 -18.85
C ASN A 857 53.77 -22.48 -18.30
N THR A 858 53.43 -22.40 -17.00
CA THR A 858 54.31 -22.31 -15.81
C THR A 858 55.35 -21.19 -15.84
N ASP A 859 55.18 -20.19 -14.98
CA ASP A 859 56.27 -19.63 -14.16
C ASP A 859 55.68 -19.02 -12.88
N ASP A 860 56.34 -19.24 -11.74
CA ASP A 860 55.91 -18.79 -10.42
C ASP A 860 56.33 -17.34 -10.15
N VAL A 861 55.42 -16.52 -9.58
CA VAL A 861 55.83 -15.44 -8.68
C VAL A 861 54.87 -15.34 -7.48
N VAL A 862 55.29 -15.89 -6.34
CA VAL A 862 54.65 -15.62 -5.04
C VAL A 862 55.19 -14.30 -4.48
N VAL A 863 54.33 -13.29 -4.32
CA VAL A 863 54.64 -12.07 -3.55
C VAL A 863 53.74 -12.03 -2.32
N THR A 864 54.33 -11.97 -1.12
CA THR A 864 53.63 -11.90 0.16
C THR A 864 53.89 -10.57 0.86
N GLU A 865 52.94 -9.64 0.77
CA GLU A 865 52.89 -8.43 1.60
C GLU A 865 51.52 -8.38 2.28
N LYS A 866 51.38 -8.78 3.56
CA LYS A 866 51.79 -8.07 4.79
C LYS A 866 51.19 -6.66 4.93
N LEU A 867 50.00 -6.60 5.52
CA LEU A 867 49.53 -5.38 6.19
C LEU A 867 50.43 -5.06 7.42
N PRO A 868 50.81 -3.79 7.64
CA PRO A 868 51.05 -3.21 8.96
C PRO A 868 49.73 -2.70 9.59
N PRO A 869 49.69 -2.43 10.91
CA PRO A 869 48.43 -2.42 11.67
C PRO A 869 47.74 -1.05 11.81
N ILE A 870 46.47 -1.13 12.23
CA ILE A 870 45.64 -0.04 12.74
C ILE A 870 46.34 0.69 13.90
N LEU A 871 46.33 2.03 13.86
CA LEU A 871 46.56 2.87 15.03
C LEU A 871 45.23 3.50 15.46
N ASN A 872 44.81 3.22 16.69
CA ASN A 872 43.75 3.96 17.36
C ASN A 872 44.34 5.27 17.89
N GLU A 873 43.82 6.41 17.45
CA GLU A 873 43.84 7.64 18.25
C GLU A 873 42.40 8.05 18.58
N GLN A 874 42.10 8.11 19.88
CA GLN A 874 40.88 8.76 20.36
C GLN A 874 41.14 10.27 20.41
N VAL A 875 40.38 11.05 19.65
CA VAL A 875 40.29 12.50 19.86
C VAL A 875 38.83 12.90 20.04
N SER A 876 38.64 13.83 20.97
CA SER A 876 37.36 14.31 21.50
C SER A 876 36.28 14.60 20.46
N SER A 877 35.03 14.40 20.87
CA SER A 877 33.94 15.24 20.39
C SER A 877 34.19 16.69 20.79
N ASP A 878 34.01 17.63 19.86
CA ASP A 878 33.53 18.98 20.15
C ASP A 878 32.81 19.53 18.92
N ALA A 879 31.90 20.48 19.13
CA ALA A 879 30.93 20.88 18.12
C ALA A 879 31.51 21.82 17.04
N ILE A 880 31.13 21.57 15.78
CA ILE A 880 31.11 22.59 14.72
C ILE A 880 29.68 22.66 14.20
N ASP A 881 29.02 23.78 14.49
CA ASP A 881 27.68 24.11 14.05
C ASP A 881 27.79 24.97 12.77
N GLU A 882 27.65 24.34 11.60
CA GLU A 882 27.57 25.05 10.31
C GLU A 882 26.20 24.83 9.66
N GLY A 883 25.51 25.94 9.40
CA GLY A 883 24.07 25.95 9.11
C GLY A 883 23.70 25.52 7.70
N ILE A 884 22.65 24.69 7.60
CA ILE A 884 21.98 24.37 6.34
C ILE A 884 21.32 25.64 5.79
N ILE A 885 21.86 26.21 4.72
CA ILE A 885 21.24 27.33 4.00
C ILE A 885 20.01 26.83 3.25
N ILE A 886 18.83 27.02 3.85
CA ILE A 886 17.54 26.75 3.20
C ILE A 886 17.31 27.84 2.15
N LEU A 887 17.53 27.51 0.87
CA LEU A 887 17.21 28.37 -0.26
C LEU A 887 15.68 28.43 -0.50
N GLN A 888 14.99 29.30 0.22
CA GLN A 888 13.65 29.75 -0.18
C GLN A 888 13.78 30.57 -1.48
N SER A 889 13.23 30.05 -2.58
CA SER A 889 12.95 30.83 -3.79
C SER A 889 11.52 31.38 -3.73
N PRO A 890 11.26 32.58 -4.29
CA PRO A 890 10.04 33.33 -4.01
C PRO A 890 8.79 32.75 -4.67
N GLU A 891 7.66 32.98 -4.02
CA GLU A 891 6.32 32.72 -4.55
C GLU A 891 6.02 33.67 -5.73
N TYR A 892 5.40 33.13 -6.78
CA TYR A 892 4.73 33.91 -7.82
C TYR A 892 3.50 33.14 -8.30
N GLU A 893 2.32 33.64 -7.98
CA GLU A 893 1.06 33.08 -8.46
C GLU A 893 0.83 33.49 -9.92
N GLN A 894 0.50 32.54 -10.81
CA GLN A 894 -0.83 32.49 -11.46
C GLN A 894 -0.97 31.31 -12.44
N GLU A 895 -2.05 30.55 -12.25
CA GLU A 895 -2.91 29.88 -13.26
C GLU A 895 -2.23 29.36 -14.56
N THR A 896 -2.03 28.05 -14.77
CA THR A 896 -3.11 27.12 -15.13
C THR A 896 -2.61 25.66 -15.26
N ASN A 897 -3.51 24.70 -14.99
CA ASN A 897 -3.49 23.26 -15.31
C ASN A 897 -2.20 22.59 -15.84
N ASN A 898 -1.50 21.85 -14.98
CA ASN A 898 -1.16 20.42 -15.23
C ASN A 898 -0.59 19.74 -13.97
N ASN A 899 -1.35 18.78 -13.40
CA ASN A 899 -0.94 17.99 -12.24
C ASN A 899 -0.25 16.69 -12.68
N ASP A 900 1.09 16.71 -12.79
CA ASP A 900 1.91 15.48 -12.93
C ASP A 900 3.38 15.68 -12.47
N CYS A 901 3.97 16.86 -12.71
CA CYS A 901 5.41 17.09 -12.52
C CYS A 901 5.91 17.27 -11.07
N THR A 902 5.03 17.35 -10.06
CA THR A 902 5.42 17.59 -8.66
C THR A 902 5.80 16.31 -7.90
N PHE A 903 5.23 15.16 -8.26
CA PHE A 903 5.44 13.90 -7.51
C PHE A 903 6.86 13.32 -7.71
N TYR A 904 7.39 13.39 -8.94
CA TYR A 904 8.68 12.80 -9.31
C TYR A 904 9.89 13.41 -8.59
N LYS A 905 9.86 14.71 -8.24
CA LYS A 905 10.99 15.36 -7.54
C LYS A 905 11.15 14.90 -6.09
N GLN A 906 10.08 14.46 -5.42
CA GLN A 906 10.17 14.03 -4.03
C GLN A 906 10.64 12.57 -3.88
N ASN A 907 10.34 11.68 -4.83
CA ASN A 907 10.69 10.27 -4.69
C ASN A 907 12.17 9.97 -4.94
N LEU A 908 12.83 10.62 -5.91
CA LEU A 908 14.29 10.47 -6.08
C LEU A 908 15.05 10.96 -4.84
N ALA A 909 14.63 12.09 -4.26
CA ALA A 909 15.24 12.62 -3.03
C ALA A 909 15.04 11.68 -1.83
N LYS A 910 13.88 11.00 -1.72
CA LYS A 910 13.61 10.00 -0.67
C LYS A 910 14.41 8.71 -0.86
N GLN A 911 14.56 8.20 -2.09
CA GLN A 911 15.37 7.00 -2.35
C GLN A 911 16.86 7.23 -2.05
N ALA A 912 17.38 8.45 -2.28
CA ALA A 912 18.74 8.81 -1.87
C ALA A 912 18.94 8.87 -0.33
N LEU A 913 17.88 9.15 0.43
CA LEU A 913 17.91 9.21 1.90
C LEU A 913 17.60 7.87 2.59
N ALA A 914 16.95 6.93 1.91
CA ALA A 914 16.58 5.63 2.46
C ALA A 914 17.72 4.57 2.45
N GLY A 915 18.91 4.92 1.93
CA GLY A 915 20.05 4.01 1.80
C GLY A 915 21.05 4.04 2.96
N VAL A 916 20.80 4.82 4.03
CA VAL A 916 21.71 4.95 5.19
C VAL A 916 20.90 5.05 6.50
N PHE A 917 20.22 3.97 6.88
CA PHE A 917 19.85 3.63 8.26
C PHE A 917 19.57 2.13 8.39
#